data_AF-A0A8T5H3S7-F1
#
_entry.id   AF-A0A8T5H3S7-F1
#
_cell.length_a   1.000
_cell.length_b   1.000
_cell.length_c   1.000
_cell.angle_alpha   90.00
_cell.angle_beta   90.00
_cell.angle_gamma   90.00
#
_symmetry.space_group_name_H-M   'P 1'
#
loop_
_entity.id
_entity.type
_entity.pdbx_description
1 polymer ?
#
loop_
_entity_poly.entity_id
_entity_poly.type
_entity_poly.pdbx_seq_one_letter_code
_entity_poly.pdbx_strand_id
1 'polypeptide(L)'
;MMQYCVWFKDLTKNSIPIAGGKGANLGEMYTINLPIPNGFAVTAQTYKQYIEQTGIKDKIASLLKDLNVDDTAILQARAKEIQQLIVSTPIPNLIAEDIMDNYELLGVDKQADSLISGKEVFVAVRSSATAEDLPEASFAGQQATYLNIHGKHKVVAAVLACWASLFTARAIYYREKNNFSHMKVLISALVQEMINSEQAGVMFTVNPATNDANETVIEAVYGLGEMIVSGSVNPDLYIIDKQSRNIVKKEVKKQEIGMFRTAEGGNEKREIAKELQERQVIPDTHIRELARLGNNIEKHYGKPMDIEWAIEKDQVFITQARAVTTFKENKEEDVVIDVKGKVILRGETASAGVYSGLVRLIKDPSELNKIQKGDVLVTTMTTPDMVPAMQKAGAIVTNEGGMTCFSGKTKILTTKGFLDFSEAYEKLQNEDLKVLSFNPKTMKTEWKRALNPLKRKAKTWKVSISQTGRSKTSTVEMTPDHKMVTLENRKIVERELKNLILNKEMVCVADYLPPNKNPHVLNEPDKAYLCGAIFTDGYVNHNQRRGYTTFTQKDIPEKKEFIHSVKERFSKVFDSRMAYSRVKSTSGIIRGKEIKGSATDFINFRKAPAQELSKIKENMVDWVLHLDDNSLKNFLAGVIDGDGSFNITHKSGRIHIYASKNYLAQGIILACLRLGISPQVSKNRDSCFNIQIVENLDQLLSLTKRVKGSIKEKKLGTKLFSARQLFSDITDEVNVKGKIKPSINNNLLLDGMKISRNIMPLLKDSNIKTRLKNILNSDFRMQRLQKLEEQEVQEVYNFEVEDNHTYVVFTENYAPLIVWNCHAAIVSREMGTPCIVGTVHATSVLQDRQEVTVYASKGVVYAGKVEIKEKKSSGPLSSDVPETKTKIKVILDIPDLAEKAANSGADGVGLVRTEIMVANGGIHPAEYIRQGREEEYVALLKEGIGKIAKAFKGKPVWIRCTDMRSDEYRNLEGGDKEPKESDPMIGWHGIRRLLDDKKILRCEFQAIRELHYEGIKNIGVMIPFVIRVEEVKQAKEIMRSVGLEPCSAIDFGVMIETPAACWVIEDICKEGVSFVSFGTNDLTQLTLGIDRNNAKIAKLFDEMHPAVLNEIAQVMRVCRQYDVPASICGQAGSRPEMAAFLVHHGVASISSNVDAVDEIRRVVSREEEKVEK
;
A
#
# COMPACT_ATOMS: atom_id res chain seq x y z
N MET A 1 29.67 -34.15 9.68
CA MET A 1 29.19 -34.19 8.29
C MET A 1 28.37 -32.93 8.07
N MET A 2 28.59 -32.16 7.00
CA MET A 2 27.73 -31.01 6.70
C MET A 2 26.35 -31.54 6.28
N GLN A 3 25.30 -31.06 6.93
CA GLN A 3 23.92 -31.44 6.65
C GLN A 3 23.28 -30.33 5.83
N TYR A 4 22.90 -30.58 4.57
CA TYR A 4 22.32 -29.54 3.69
C TYR A 4 20.81 -29.38 3.92
N CYS A 5 20.16 -30.43 4.42
CA CYS A 5 18.75 -30.47 4.79
C CYS A 5 18.57 -30.75 6.29
N VAL A 6 17.61 -30.08 6.93
CA VAL A 6 17.26 -30.27 8.35
C VAL A 6 15.76 -30.54 8.48
N TRP A 7 15.38 -31.62 9.15
CA TRP A 7 13.98 -32.00 9.32
C TRP A 7 13.24 -31.03 10.23
N PHE A 8 11.95 -30.79 9.97
CA PHE A 8 11.16 -29.86 10.77
C PHE A 8 11.11 -30.24 12.26
N LYS A 9 11.09 -31.53 12.58
CA LYS A 9 11.15 -32.05 13.96
C LYS A 9 12.42 -31.63 14.73
N ASP A 10 13.50 -31.30 14.00
CA ASP A 10 14.80 -30.93 14.55
C ASP A 10 15.00 -29.39 14.55
N LEU A 11 13.98 -28.63 14.10
CA LEU A 11 13.96 -27.17 14.12
C LEU A 11 13.21 -26.65 15.35
N THR A 12 13.57 -25.42 15.75
CA THR A 12 12.91 -24.67 16.85
C THR A 12 12.75 -23.20 16.44
N LYS A 13 12.03 -22.39 17.23
CA LYS A 13 11.98 -20.92 17.02
C LYS A 13 13.34 -20.24 16.87
N ASN A 14 14.42 -20.80 17.44
CA ASN A 14 15.77 -20.24 17.34
C ASN A 14 16.46 -20.55 15.99
N SER A 15 15.81 -21.33 15.13
CA SER A 15 16.36 -21.80 13.86
C SER A 15 16.14 -20.83 12.69
N ILE A 16 15.74 -19.58 12.95
CA ILE A 16 15.53 -18.54 11.92
C ILE A 16 16.75 -18.38 11.00
N PRO A 17 18.02 -18.36 11.49
CA PRO A 17 19.19 -18.25 10.62
C PRO A 17 19.41 -19.47 9.71
N ILE A 18 18.78 -20.60 10.00
CA ILE A 18 18.94 -21.87 9.28
C ILE A 18 17.78 -22.10 8.32
N ALA A 19 16.56 -21.97 8.81
CA ALA A 19 15.35 -22.36 8.09
C ALA A 19 14.45 -21.18 7.71
N GLY A 20 14.84 -19.93 8.05
CA GLY A 20 13.99 -18.75 7.90
C GLY A 20 12.85 -18.70 8.91
N GLY A 21 12.07 -17.61 8.89
CA GLY A 21 10.97 -17.36 9.82
C GLY A 21 9.90 -18.47 9.83
N LYS A 22 9.38 -18.80 8.64
CA LYS A 22 8.38 -19.87 8.46
C LYS A 22 8.92 -21.25 8.86
N GLY A 23 10.17 -21.55 8.53
CA GLY A 23 10.79 -22.83 8.88
C GLY A 23 10.98 -23.00 10.39
N ALA A 24 11.45 -21.94 11.06
CA ALA A 24 11.57 -21.92 12.52
C ALA A 24 10.20 -22.08 13.20
N ASN A 25 9.17 -21.44 12.65
CA ASN A 25 7.80 -21.53 13.15
C ASN A 25 7.16 -22.92 12.93
N LEU A 26 7.43 -23.58 11.79
CA LEU A 26 7.05 -24.99 11.58
C LEU A 26 7.75 -25.93 12.57
N GLY A 27 9.03 -25.69 12.85
CA GLY A 27 9.76 -26.42 13.89
C GLY A 27 9.15 -26.24 15.28
N GLU A 28 8.82 -25.00 15.64
CA GLU A 28 8.15 -24.69 16.91
C GLU A 28 6.82 -25.45 17.04
N MET A 29 6.04 -25.56 15.97
CA MET A 29 4.79 -26.33 15.97
C MET A 29 5.00 -27.84 16.21
N TYR A 30 6.14 -28.42 15.79
CA TYR A 30 6.49 -29.82 16.12
C TYR A 30 6.72 -30.00 17.63
N THR A 31 7.31 -29.00 18.31
CA THR A 31 7.63 -29.11 19.75
C THR A 31 6.40 -29.22 20.64
N ILE A 32 5.26 -28.71 20.18
CA ILE A 32 3.97 -28.77 20.89
C ILE A 32 3.06 -29.90 20.40
N ASN A 33 3.61 -30.89 19.68
CA ASN A 33 2.89 -32.07 19.17
C ASN A 33 1.64 -31.72 18.32
N LEU A 34 1.71 -30.67 17.51
CA LEU A 34 0.64 -30.35 16.56
C LEU A 34 0.67 -31.34 15.38
N PRO A 35 -0.50 -31.67 14.80
CA PRO A 35 -0.58 -32.52 13.62
C PRO A 35 -0.17 -31.72 12.39
N ILE A 36 1.14 -31.60 12.14
CA ILE A 36 1.67 -30.86 10.99
C ILE A 36 2.25 -31.82 9.94
N PRO A 37 2.04 -31.53 8.64
CA PRO A 37 2.59 -32.37 7.57
C PRO A 37 4.12 -32.42 7.64
N ASN A 38 4.67 -33.62 7.45
CA ASN A 38 6.11 -33.86 7.59
C ASN A 38 6.91 -33.17 6.48
N GLY A 39 8.18 -32.90 6.75
CA GLY A 39 9.02 -32.13 5.84
C GLY A 39 10.39 -31.80 6.39
N PHE A 40 11.18 -31.15 5.54
CA PHE A 40 12.52 -30.70 5.85
C PHE A 40 12.80 -29.33 5.19
N ALA A 41 13.71 -28.58 5.78
CA ALA A 41 14.22 -27.32 5.26
C ALA A 41 15.54 -27.56 4.52
N VAL A 42 15.62 -27.15 3.26
CA VAL A 42 16.90 -26.94 2.58
C VAL A 42 17.46 -25.61 3.10
N THR A 43 18.52 -25.69 3.89
CA THR A 43 18.92 -24.58 4.75
C THR A 43 19.36 -23.33 3.99
N ALA A 44 19.27 -22.18 4.65
CA ALA A 44 19.80 -20.90 4.17
C ALA A 44 21.31 -20.97 3.88
N GLN A 45 22.05 -21.79 4.65
CA GLN A 45 23.48 -22.07 4.45
C GLN A 45 23.71 -22.86 3.16
N THR A 46 22.84 -23.81 2.83
CA THR A 46 22.89 -24.56 1.56
C THR A 46 22.74 -23.63 0.36
N TYR A 47 21.79 -22.70 0.41
CA TYR A 47 21.66 -21.65 -0.62
C TYR A 47 22.95 -20.81 -0.74
N LYS A 48 23.51 -20.37 0.39
CA LYS A 48 24.77 -19.61 0.41
C LYS A 48 25.92 -20.40 -0.22
N GLN A 49 26.06 -21.68 0.11
CA GLN A 49 27.08 -22.56 -0.45
C GLN A 49 26.88 -22.78 -1.95
N TYR A 50 25.63 -22.97 -2.39
CA TYR A 50 25.31 -23.09 -3.81
C TYR A 50 25.78 -21.88 -4.62
N ILE A 51 25.45 -20.65 -4.19
CA ILE A 51 25.84 -19.44 -4.93
C ILE A 51 27.36 -19.18 -4.89
N GLU A 52 28.05 -19.62 -3.84
CA GLU A 52 29.50 -19.48 -3.66
C GLU A 52 30.28 -20.51 -4.48
N GLN A 53 29.92 -21.80 -4.40
CA GLN A 53 30.62 -22.89 -5.10
C GLN A 53 30.48 -22.83 -6.62
N THR A 54 29.33 -22.36 -7.11
CA THR A 54 29.06 -22.22 -8.55
C THR A 54 29.61 -20.91 -9.14
N GLY A 55 30.14 -20.01 -8.31
CA GLY A 55 30.65 -18.70 -8.73
C GLY A 55 29.59 -17.70 -9.21
N ILE A 56 28.29 -18.02 -9.07
CA ILE A 56 27.22 -17.10 -9.50
C ILE A 56 27.05 -15.92 -8.55
N LYS A 57 27.53 -16.03 -7.30
CA LYS A 57 27.56 -14.91 -6.33
C LYS A 57 28.15 -13.64 -6.93
N ASP A 58 29.31 -13.75 -7.58
CA ASP A 58 30.01 -12.59 -8.15
C ASP A 58 29.30 -12.05 -9.41
N LYS A 59 28.70 -12.95 -10.20
CA LYS A 59 27.87 -12.57 -11.36
C LYS A 59 26.62 -11.82 -10.93
N ILE A 60 25.92 -12.30 -9.90
CA ILE A 60 24.75 -11.63 -9.33
C ILE A 60 25.14 -10.26 -8.78
N ALA A 61 26.24 -10.18 -8.02
CA ALA A 61 26.75 -8.90 -7.51
C ALA A 61 27.09 -7.92 -8.65
N SER A 62 27.70 -8.39 -9.74
CA SER A 62 27.99 -7.55 -10.91
C SER A 62 26.73 -7.08 -11.65
N LEU A 63 25.68 -7.90 -11.72
CA LEU A 63 24.41 -7.54 -12.37
C LEU A 63 23.61 -6.52 -11.56
N LEU A 64 23.81 -6.49 -10.25
CA LEU A 64 23.19 -5.54 -9.32
C LEU A 64 24.03 -4.27 -9.10
N LYS A 65 25.32 -4.32 -9.42
CA LYS A 65 26.23 -3.17 -9.27
C LYS A 65 25.78 -2.01 -10.15
N ASP A 66 25.67 -0.83 -9.54
CA ASP A 66 25.25 0.43 -10.18
C ASP A 66 23.86 0.35 -10.84
N LEU A 67 23.02 -0.61 -10.41
CA LEU A 67 21.65 -0.75 -10.90
C LEU A 67 20.79 0.41 -10.41
N ASN A 68 20.34 1.26 -11.34
CA ASN A 68 19.33 2.26 -11.02
C ASN A 68 17.97 1.57 -10.82
N VAL A 69 17.60 1.32 -9.57
CA VAL A 69 16.33 0.66 -9.22
C VAL A 69 15.08 1.49 -9.49
N ASP A 70 15.24 2.80 -9.71
CA ASP A 70 14.13 3.67 -10.15
C ASP A 70 13.81 3.51 -11.65
N ASP A 71 14.72 2.90 -12.42
CA ASP A 71 14.43 2.45 -13.78
C ASP A 71 13.77 1.06 -13.75
N THR A 72 12.44 1.09 -13.70
CA THR A 72 11.61 -0.14 -13.67
C THR A 72 11.88 -1.12 -14.81
N ALA A 73 12.31 -0.65 -15.99
CA ALA A 73 12.57 -1.53 -17.13
C ALA A 73 13.90 -2.28 -16.96
N ILE A 74 14.96 -1.57 -16.55
CA ILE A 74 16.28 -2.16 -16.29
C ILE A 74 16.21 -3.10 -15.08
N LEU A 75 15.53 -2.69 -14.01
CA LEU A 75 15.33 -3.52 -12.82
C LEU A 75 14.63 -4.84 -13.13
N GLN A 76 13.56 -4.82 -13.93
CA GLN A 76 12.87 -6.05 -14.34
C GLN A 76 13.75 -6.95 -15.20
N ALA A 77 14.52 -6.37 -16.14
CA ALA A 77 15.44 -7.12 -16.97
C ALA A 77 16.54 -7.80 -16.14
N ARG A 78 17.18 -7.08 -15.21
CA ARG A 78 18.21 -7.62 -14.31
C ARG A 78 17.67 -8.67 -13.35
N ALA A 79 16.47 -8.45 -12.80
CA ALA A 79 15.79 -9.44 -11.97
C ALA A 79 15.60 -10.77 -12.72
N LYS A 80 15.09 -10.72 -13.96
CA LYS A 80 14.87 -11.90 -14.79
C LYS A 80 16.17 -12.60 -15.17
N GLU A 81 17.21 -11.82 -15.47
CA GLU A 81 18.56 -12.31 -15.78
C GLU A 81 19.16 -13.08 -14.59
N ILE A 82 19.06 -12.53 -13.38
CA ILE A 82 19.51 -13.18 -12.14
C ILE A 82 18.70 -14.45 -11.84
N GLN A 83 17.38 -14.41 -12.02
CA GLN A 83 16.51 -15.58 -11.83
C GLN A 83 16.86 -16.71 -12.80
N GLN A 84 17.06 -16.39 -14.07
CA GLN A 84 17.49 -17.35 -15.08
C GLN A 84 18.89 -17.90 -14.79
N LEU A 85 19.80 -17.05 -14.31
CA LEU A 85 21.14 -17.48 -13.88
C LEU A 85 21.07 -18.52 -12.77
N ILE A 86 20.23 -18.31 -11.74
CA ILE A 86 20.05 -19.25 -10.63
C ILE A 86 19.43 -20.57 -11.08
N VAL A 87 18.40 -20.53 -11.95
CA VAL A 87 17.71 -21.76 -12.39
C VAL A 87 18.52 -22.56 -13.40
N SER A 88 19.31 -21.90 -14.26
CA SER A 88 20.10 -22.57 -15.30
C SER A 88 21.47 -23.08 -14.83
N THR A 89 21.96 -22.58 -13.69
CA THR A 89 23.24 -23.03 -13.13
C THR A 89 23.06 -24.42 -12.50
N PRO A 90 23.87 -25.43 -12.90
CA PRO A 90 23.79 -26.76 -12.32
C PRO A 90 24.04 -26.73 -10.81
N ILE A 91 23.15 -27.38 -10.05
CA ILE A 91 23.33 -27.56 -8.61
C ILE A 91 24.43 -28.60 -8.35
N PRO A 92 25.34 -28.39 -7.37
CA PRO A 92 26.36 -29.38 -7.01
C PRO A 92 25.74 -30.72 -6.63
N ASN A 93 26.32 -31.83 -7.11
CA ASN A 93 25.78 -33.19 -6.94
C ASN A 93 25.49 -33.52 -5.46
N LEU A 94 26.39 -33.18 -4.53
CA LEU A 94 26.21 -33.44 -3.10
C LEU A 94 24.96 -32.77 -2.51
N ILE A 95 24.64 -31.55 -2.96
CA ILE A 95 23.44 -30.83 -2.51
C ILE A 95 22.19 -31.47 -3.13
N ALA A 96 22.25 -31.80 -4.41
CA ALA A 96 21.14 -32.43 -5.10
C ALA A 96 20.81 -33.81 -4.52
N GLU A 97 21.83 -34.63 -4.27
CA GLU A 97 21.72 -35.95 -3.64
C GLU A 97 21.11 -35.84 -2.25
N ASP A 98 21.59 -34.95 -1.37
CA ASP A 98 21.00 -34.78 -0.03
C ASP A 98 19.52 -34.35 -0.08
N ILE A 99 19.13 -33.47 -1.01
CA ILE A 99 17.72 -33.09 -1.20
C ILE A 99 16.89 -34.29 -1.69
N MET A 100 17.41 -35.08 -2.64
CA MET A 100 16.73 -36.24 -3.19
C MET A 100 16.58 -37.36 -2.15
N ASP A 101 17.62 -37.60 -1.35
CA ASP A 101 17.63 -38.62 -0.29
C ASP A 101 16.64 -38.26 0.82
N ASN A 102 16.62 -36.99 1.29
CA ASN A 102 15.63 -36.55 2.28
C ASN A 102 14.20 -36.59 1.72
N TYR A 103 14.01 -36.35 0.41
CA TYR A 103 12.72 -36.52 -0.25
C TYR A 103 12.28 -37.99 -0.34
N GLU A 104 13.19 -38.92 -0.65
CA GLU A 104 12.88 -40.35 -0.64
C GLU A 104 12.53 -40.84 0.78
N LEU A 105 13.21 -40.32 1.81
CA LEU A 105 12.92 -40.59 3.22
C LEU A 105 11.55 -40.08 3.68
N LEU A 106 11.00 -39.00 3.08
CA LEU A 106 9.62 -38.57 3.35
C LEU A 106 8.61 -39.66 2.94
N GLY A 107 8.91 -40.42 1.88
CA GLY A 107 8.04 -41.48 1.35
C GLY A 107 8.12 -42.83 2.08
N VAL A 108 8.90 -42.94 3.15
CA VAL A 108 9.09 -44.20 3.90
C VAL A 108 8.10 -44.28 5.07
N ASP A 109 7.23 -45.28 5.03
CA ASP A 109 6.29 -45.56 6.12
C ASP A 109 7.04 -46.23 7.30
N LYS A 110 7.09 -45.54 8.45
CA LYS A 110 7.77 -46.04 9.66
C LYS A 110 7.08 -47.24 10.31
N GLN A 111 5.87 -47.61 9.86
CA GLN A 111 5.13 -48.76 10.39
C GLN A 111 5.23 -50.03 9.53
N ALA A 112 5.88 -49.98 8.37
CA ALA A 112 6.03 -51.14 7.49
C ALA A 112 7.39 -51.83 7.70
N ASP A 113 7.37 -53.08 8.18
CA ASP A 113 8.54 -53.95 8.42
C ASP A 113 9.32 -54.39 7.14
N SER A 114 9.21 -53.65 6.05
CA SER A 114 9.84 -53.99 4.77
C SER A 114 10.59 -52.81 4.16
N LEU A 115 11.89 -53.01 3.87
CA LEU A 115 12.77 -52.16 3.06
C LEU A 115 12.30 -52.09 1.59
N ILE A 116 11.13 -51.50 1.34
CA ILE A 116 10.63 -51.21 0.00
C ILE A 116 10.88 -49.72 -0.27
N SER A 117 11.43 -49.40 -1.44
CA SER A 117 11.73 -48.02 -1.87
C SER A 117 10.55 -47.08 -1.58
N GLY A 118 10.81 -45.97 -0.89
CA GLY A 118 9.79 -45.00 -0.47
C GLY A 118 8.88 -44.61 -1.64
N LYS A 119 7.57 -44.54 -1.38
CA LYS A 119 6.59 -44.11 -2.38
C LYS A 119 6.81 -42.62 -2.65
N GLU A 120 6.90 -42.21 -3.91
CA GLU A 120 7.01 -40.78 -4.24
C GLU A 120 5.76 -40.03 -3.74
N VAL A 121 5.97 -39.09 -2.81
CA VAL A 121 4.94 -38.26 -2.20
C VAL A 121 4.82 -36.90 -2.91
N PHE A 122 3.64 -36.30 -2.87
CA PHE A 122 3.48 -34.91 -3.33
C PHE A 122 3.96 -33.96 -2.24
N VAL A 123 4.70 -32.92 -2.62
CA VAL A 123 5.24 -31.92 -1.69
C VAL A 123 4.96 -30.49 -2.13
N ALA A 124 4.90 -29.57 -1.18
CA ALA A 124 4.97 -28.14 -1.36
C ALA A 124 6.40 -27.68 -1.11
N VAL A 125 6.91 -26.82 -1.98
CA VAL A 125 8.17 -26.12 -1.78
C VAL A 125 7.86 -24.65 -1.49
N ARG A 126 8.10 -24.22 -0.25
CA ARG A 126 7.78 -22.88 0.26
C ARG A 126 9.05 -22.11 0.55
N SER A 127 9.05 -20.83 0.18
CA SER A 127 10.13 -19.90 0.49
C SER A 127 10.04 -19.42 1.94
N SER A 128 11.20 -19.42 2.61
CA SER A 128 11.35 -18.85 3.95
C SER A 128 12.65 -18.06 4.04
N ALA A 129 12.55 -16.72 4.02
CA ALA A 129 13.75 -15.88 4.11
C ALA A 129 14.19 -15.69 5.56
N THR A 130 15.50 -15.48 5.76
CA THR A 130 16.07 -15.23 7.10
C THR A 130 15.79 -13.83 7.63
N ALA A 131 15.23 -12.94 6.80
CA ALA A 131 14.91 -11.55 7.13
C ALA A 131 13.41 -11.23 7.00
N GLU A 132 12.56 -12.26 6.96
CA GLU A 132 11.10 -12.13 6.75
C GLU A 132 10.35 -11.52 7.96
N ASP A 133 10.96 -11.58 9.16
CA ASP A 133 10.34 -11.20 10.44
C ASP A 133 10.94 -9.94 11.11
N LEU A 134 11.65 -9.08 10.35
CA LEU A 134 12.04 -7.77 10.89
C LEU A 134 10.79 -6.88 11.06
N PRO A 135 10.61 -6.18 12.20
CA PRO A 135 9.42 -5.36 12.48
C PRO A 135 9.10 -4.30 11.41
N GLU A 136 10.10 -3.89 10.63
CA GLU A 136 10.00 -2.90 9.55
C GLU A 136 9.91 -3.53 8.13
N ALA A 137 10.01 -4.86 8.00
CA ALA A 137 10.09 -5.54 6.72
C ALA A 137 9.04 -6.65 6.57
N SER A 138 7.80 -6.26 6.27
CA SER A 138 6.78 -7.21 5.80
C SER A 138 7.08 -7.64 4.35
N PHE A 139 7.73 -8.79 4.18
CA PHE A 139 7.85 -9.48 2.88
C PHE A 139 6.58 -10.26 2.49
N ALA A 140 5.43 -9.98 3.13
CA ALA A 140 4.19 -10.69 2.91
C ALA A 140 3.74 -10.63 1.43
N GLY A 141 3.47 -11.82 0.86
CA GLY A 141 2.98 -11.98 -0.52
C GLY A 141 4.01 -11.80 -1.63
N GLN A 142 5.31 -11.69 -1.32
CA GLN A 142 6.36 -11.45 -2.32
C GLN A 142 7.18 -12.69 -2.73
N GLN A 143 7.02 -13.84 -2.05
CA GLN A 143 7.85 -15.03 -2.27
C GLN A 143 7.03 -16.23 -2.78
N ALA A 144 7.68 -17.09 -3.58
CA ALA A 144 7.01 -18.14 -4.34
C ALA A 144 6.72 -19.39 -3.50
N THR A 145 5.54 -19.98 -3.71
CA THR A 145 5.13 -21.29 -3.20
C THR A 145 4.79 -22.18 -4.38
N TYR A 146 5.37 -23.38 -4.41
CA TYR A 146 5.15 -24.37 -5.47
C TYR A 146 4.42 -25.57 -4.86
N LEU A 147 3.18 -25.81 -5.28
CA LEU A 147 2.32 -26.85 -4.73
C LEU A 147 2.33 -28.11 -5.60
N ASN A 148 2.05 -29.26 -5.00
CA ASN A 148 1.86 -30.54 -5.68
C ASN A 148 3.04 -30.96 -6.58
N ILE A 149 4.26 -30.72 -6.10
CA ILE A 149 5.49 -31.18 -6.74
C ILE A 149 5.66 -32.68 -6.47
N HIS A 150 5.93 -33.44 -7.53
CA HIS A 150 6.04 -34.90 -7.48
C HIS A 150 7.24 -35.38 -8.30
N GLY A 151 8.10 -36.18 -7.66
CA GLY A 151 9.33 -36.72 -8.23
C GLY A 151 10.59 -35.96 -7.80
N LYS A 152 11.63 -36.71 -7.45
CA LYS A 152 12.89 -36.21 -6.86
C LYS A 152 13.56 -35.08 -7.64
N HIS A 153 13.69 -35.21 -8.96
CA HIS A 153 14.28 -34.16 -9.80
C HIS A 153 13.41 -32.89 -9.87
N LYS A 154 12.07 -33.03 -9.80
CA LYS A 154 11.17 -31.87 -9.79
C LYS A 154 11.25 -31.12 -8.48
N VAL A 155 11.49 -31.81 -7.35
CA VAL A 155 11.74 -31.17 -6.04
C VAL A 155 13.00 -30.31 -6.09
N VAL A 156 14.10 -30.84 -6.62
CA VAL A 156 15.34 -30.06 -6.81
C VAL A 156 15.11 -28.83 -7.70
N ALA A 157 14.38 -28.98 -8.81
CA ALA A 157 14.02 -27.86 -9.68
C ALA A 157 13.15 -26.81 -8.98
N ALA A 158 12.19 -27.23 -8.15
CA ALA A 158 11.35 -26.35 -7.35
C ALA A 158 12.15 -25.61 -6.26
N VAL A 159 13.15 -26.25 -5.66
CA VAL A 159 14.10 -25.60 -4.73
C VAL A 159 14.91 -24.51 -5.43
N LEU A 160 15.43 -24.78 -6.64
CA LEU A 160 16.13 -23.76 -7.44
C LEU A 160 15.21 -22.59 -7.80
N ALA A 161 13.96 -22.87 -8.20
CA ALA A 161 12.97 -21.84 -8.47
C ALA A 161 12.62 -21.01 -7.22
N CYS A 162 12.55 -21.66 -6.05
CA CYS A 162 12.38 -21.02 -4.75
C CYS A 162 13.54 -20.06 -4.45
N TRP A 163 14.79 -20.49 -4.62
CA TRP A 163 15.96 -19.61 -4.45
C TRP A 163 15.98 -18.45 -5.43
N ALA A 164 15.59 -18.68 -6.69
CA ALA A 164 15.48 -17.61 -7.69
C ALA A 164 14.42 -16.56 -7.30
N SER A 165 13.36 -16.96 -6.59
CA SER A 165 12.32 -16.03 -6.12
C SER A 165 12.84 -14.95 -5.17
N LEU A 166 14.02 -15.15 -4.56
CA LEU A 166 14.70 -14.11 -3.77
C LEU A 166 15.02 -12.87 -4.62
N PHE A 167 15.19 -12.99 -5.94
CA PHE A 167 15.60 -11.90 -6.84
C PHE A 167 14.49 -11.41 -7.78
N THR A 168 13.24 -11.35 -7.30
CA THR A 168 12.20 -10.62 -8.04
C THR A 168 12.51 -9.12 -8.11
N ALA A 169 11.98 -8.42 -9.13
CA ALA A 169 12.18 -6.98 -9.27
C ALA A 169 11.73 -6.21 -8.02
N ARG A 170 10.63 -6.63 -7.39
CA ARG A 170 10.13 -6.06 -6.13
C ARG A 170 11.07 -6.30 -4.96
N ALA A 171 11.59 -7.53 -4.81
CA ALA A 171 12.54 -7.85 -3.76
C ALA A 171 13.89 -7.14 -3.96
N ILE A 172 14.34 -6.96 -5.22
CA ILE A 172 15.55 -6.20 -5.54
C ILE A 172 15.35 -4.72 -5.24
N TYR A 173 14.27 -4.11 -5.74
CA TYR A 173 13.92 -2.71 -5.48
C TYR A 173 13.83 -2.42 -3.98
N TYR A 174 13.12 -3.27 -3.25
CA TYR A 174 12.95 -3.11 -1.81
C TYR A 174 14.30 -3.18 -1.09
N ARG A 175 15.16 -4.15 -1.43
CA ARG A 175 16.49 -4.26 -0.81
C ARG A 175 17.39 -3.08 -1.16
N GLU A 176 17.42 -2.61 -2.40
CA GLU A 176 18.19 -1.42 -2.76
C GLU A 176 17.66 -0.16 -2.07
N LYS A 177 16.34 0.07 -2.05
CA LYS A 177 15.73 1.25 -1.38
C LYS A 177 15.94 1.28 0.12
N ASN A 178 15.94 0.12 0.78
CA ASN A 178 16.22 -0.01 2.21
C ASN A 178 17.71 -0.28 2.49
N ASN A 179 18.58 -0.16 1.47
CA ASN A 179 20.02 -0.40 1.55
C ASN A 179 20.41 -1.80 2.10
N PHE A 180 19.53 -2.80 2.02
CA PHE A 180 19.86 -4.18 2.40
C PHE A 180 20.80 -4.82 1.38
N SER A 181 21.88 -5.45 1.86
CA SER A 181 22.77 -6.19 0.98
C SER A 181 22.06 -7.41 0.42
N HIS A 182 21.94 -7.48 -0.91
CA HIS A 182 21.39 -8.62 -1.64
C HIS A 182 22.07 -9.95 -1.30
N MET A 183 23.35 -9.89 -0.90
CA MET A 183 24.16 -11.06 -0.60
C MET A 183 24.11 -11.48 0.88
N LYS A 184 23.56 -10.64 1.77
CA LYS A 184 23.40 -10.96 3.20
C LYS A 184 22.04 -11.57 3.53
N VAL A 185 21.03 -11.31 2.70
CA VAL A 185 19.71 -11.95 2.86
C VAL A 185 19.79 -13.36 2.27
N LEU A 186 19.56 -14.36 3.13
CA LEU A 186 19.53 -15.76 2.73
C LEU A 186 18.08 -16.26 2.67
N ILE A 187 17.89 -17.35 1.95
CA ILE A 187 16.59 -17.99 1.79
C ILE A 187 16.72 -19.49 2.01
N SER A 188 15.82 -20.03 2.82
CA SER A 188 15.58 -21.46 3.00
C SER A 188 14.41 -21.89 2.09
N ALA A 189 14.47 -23.12 1.59
CA ALA A 189 13.38 -23.75 0.86
C ALA A 189 12.80 -24.88 1.70
N LEU A 190 11.55 -24.72 2.13
CA LEU A 190 10.84 -25.68 2.98
C LEU A 190 10.12 -26.69 2.08
N VAL A 191 10.52 -27.95 2.15
CA VAL A 191 9.90 -29.07 1.43
C VAL A 191 8.98 -29.80 2.40
N GLN A 192 7.67 -29.68 2.19
CA GLN A 192 6.64 -30.19 3.10
C GLN A 192 5.68 -31.10 2.34
N GLU A 193 5.25 -32.21 2.94
CA GLU A 193 4.22 -33.08 2.38
C GLU A 193 2.92 -32.34 2.07
N MET A 194 2.36 -32.60 0.89
CA MET A 194 1.07 -32.05 0.48
C MET A 194 -0.06 -32.94 0.96
N ILE A 195 -0.85 -32.40 1.89
CA ILE A 195 -2.14 -32.95 2.29
C ILE A 195 -3.09 -32.87 1.10
N ASN A 196 -3.67 -34.01 0.71
CA ASN A 196 -4.67 -34.06 -0.35
C ASN A 196 -6.04 -33.70 0.23
N SER A 197 -6.21 -32.42 0.56
CA SER A 197 -7.32 -31.99 1.40
C SER A 197 -8.67 -32.20 0.72
N GLU A 198 -9.58 -32.87 1.44
CA GLU A 198 -10.98 -32.99 1.08
C GLU A 198 -11.75 -31.73 1.53
N GLN A 199 -11.32 -31.16 2.65
CA GLN A 199 -11.76 -29.87 3.18
C GLN A 199 -10.54 -29.11 3.71
N ALA A 200 -10.56 -27.79 3.60
CA ALA A 200 -9.52 -26.93 4.14
C ALA A 200 -10.12 -25.60 4.57
N GLY A 201 -9.37 -24.84 5.35
CA GLY A 201 -9.88 -23.63 5.95
C GLY A 201 -8.85 -22.72 6.58
N VAL A 202 -9.37 -21.60 7.07
CA VAL A 202 -8.64 -20.66 7.91
C VAL A 202 -9.36 -20.58 9.25
N MET A 203 -8.60 -20.39 10.32
CA MET A 203 -9.10 -20.23 11.67
C MET A 203 -8.43 -19.04 12.31
N PHE A 204 -9.22 -18.14 12.88
CA PHE A 204 -8.76 -17.07 13.74
C PHE A 204 -9.11 -17.40 15.17
N THR A 205 -8.14 -17.38 16.08
CA THR A 205 -8.40 -17.57 17.52
C THR A 205 -9.06 -16.33 18.14
N VAL A 206 -9.44 -15.34 17.35
CA VAL A 206 -10.18 -14.15 17.73
C VAL A 206 -11.20 -13.88 16.63
N ASN A 207 -12.35 -13.27 16.93
CA ASN A 207 -13.26 -12.84 15.88
C ASN A 207 -12.74 -11.55 15.22
N PRO A 208 -12.26 -11.57 13.97
CA PRO A 208 -11.68 -10.38 13.34
C PRO A 208 -12.73 -9.34 12.95
N ALA A 209 -14.02 -9.70 12.90
CA ALA A 209 -15.10 -8.79 12.54
C ALA A 209 -15.65 -8.01 13.75
N THR A 210 -15.67 -8.63 14.94
CA THR A 210 -16.14 -8.01 16.19
C THR A 210 -15.01 -7.63 17.14
N ASN A 211 -13.80 -8.13 16.88
CA ASN A 211 -12.64 -8.03 17.74
C ASN A 211 -12.83 -8.71 19.12
N ASP A 212 -13.72 -9.71 19.21
CA ASP A 212 -13.98 -10.45 20.45
C ASP A 212 -12.95 -11.57 20.65
N ALA A 213 -12.08 -11.39 21.65
CA ALA A 213 -11.05 -12.36 22.04
C ALA A 213 -11.59 -13.65 22.66
N ASN A 214 -12.87 -13.70 23.02
CA ASN A 214 -13.52 -14.92 23.54
C ASN A 214 -14.10 -15.80 22.42
N GLU A 215 -14.07 -15.36 21.17
CA GLU A 215 -14.59 -16.12 20.05
C GLU A 215 -13.47 -16.65 19.15
N THR A 216 -13.58 -17.90 18.71
CA THR A 216 -12.78 -18.47 17.63
C THR A 216 -13.64 -18.54 16.38
N VAL A 217 -13.11 -18.07 15.26
CA VAL A 217 -13.77 -18.07 13.96
C VAL A 217 -13.11 -19.09 13.05
N ILE A 218 -13.88 -20.02 12.50
CA ILE A 218 -13.41 -21.04 11.57
C ILE A 218 -14.16 -20.88 10.25
N GLU A 219 -13.41 -20.74 9.16
CA GLU A 219 -13.91 -20.73 7.79
C GLU A 219 -13.53 -22.02 7.06
N ALA A 220 -14.48 -22.65 6.35
CA ALA A 220 -14.25 -23.94 5.69
C ALA A 220 -14.74 -23.98 4.23
N VAL A 221 -13.95 -24.63 3.36
CA VAL A 221 -14.30 -24.93 1.96
C VAL A 221 -13.99 -26.38 1.59
N TYR A 222 -14.65 -26.86 0.53
CA TYR A 222 -14.29 -28.13 -0.11
C TYR A 222 -13.00 -28.02 -0.93
N GLY A 223 -12.10 -29.01 -0.75
CA GLY A 223 -10.83 -29.10 -1.45
C GLY A 223 -9.69 -28.35 -0.76
N LEU A 224 -8.79 -27.76 -1.55
CA LEU A 224 -7.62 -26.99 -1.12
C LEU A 224 -8.02 -25.57 -0.69
N GLY A 225 -7.39 -25.07 0.39
CA GLY A 225 -7.70 -23.76 1.00
C GLY A 225 -7.39 -22.53 0.13
N GLU A 226 -6.77 -22.72 -1.04
CA GLU A 226 -6.47 -21.66 -2.02
C GLU A 226 -7.71 -20.82 -2.39
N MET A 227 -8.89 -21.45 -2.41
CA MET A 227 -10.15 -20.77 -2.79
C MET A 227 -10.65 -19.77 -1.74
N ILE A 228 -10.29 -19.95 -0.46
CA ILE A 228 -10.58 -18.98 0.61
C ILE A 228 -9.64 -17.79 0.47
N VAL A 229 -8.34 -18.06 0.32
CA VAL A 229 -7.30 -17.02 0.16
C VAL A 229 -7.55 -16.17 -1.09
N SER A 230 -8.06 -16.76 -2.17
CA SER A 230 -8.41 -16.05 -3.41
C SER A 230 -9.82 -15.43 -3.39
N GLY A 231 -10.57 -15.55 -2.29
CA GLY A 231 -11.95 -15.06 -2.16
C GLY A 231 -12.92 -15.58 -3.23
N SER A 232 -12.61 -16.73 -3.83
CA SER A 232 -13.31 -17.24 -5.02
C SER A 232 -14.54 -18.10 -4.68
N VAL A 233 -14.68 -18.49 -3.41
CA VAL A 233 -15.84 -19.20 -2.84
C VAL A 233 -16.17 -18.54 -1.52
N ASN A 234 -17.46 -18.38 -1.22
CA ASN A 234 -17.91 -17.98 0.11
C ASN A 234 -17.82 -19.20 1.05
N PRO A 235 -16.91 -19.19 2.05
CA PRO A 235 -16.75 -20.32 2.95
C PRO A 235 -17.95 -20.47 3.89
N ASP A 236 -18.10 -21.66 4.47
CA ASP A 236 -18.90 -21.81 5.67
C ASP A 236 -18.22 -21.07 6.82
N LEU A 237 -18.99 -20.40 7.67
CA LEU A 237 -18.48 -19.67 8.84
C LEU A 237 -19.00 -20.30 10.12
N TYR A 238 -18.10 -20.65 11.03
CA TYR A 238 -18.41 -21.16 12.36
C TYR A 238 -17.80 -20.25 13.43
N ILE A 239 -18.60 -19.83 14.40
CA ILE A 239 -18.15 -19.06 15.56
C ILE A 239 -18.25 -19.95 16.78
N ILE A 240 -17.17 -20.07 17.53
CA ILE A 240 -17.02 -20.96 18.68
C ILE A 240 -16.65 -20.13 19.90
N ASP A 241 -17.34 -20.37 21.01
CA ASP A 241 -16.97 -19.78 22.29
C ASP A 241 -15.71 -20.47 22.82
N LYS A 242 -14.65 -19.69 23.07
CA LYS A 242 -13.31 -20.19 23.37
C LYS A 242 -13.25 -20.99 24.67
N GLN A 243 -14.04 -20.60 25.67
CA GLN A 243 -14.04 -21.22 27.00
C GLN A 243 -14.81 -22.55 27.00
N SER A 244 -16.07 -22.54 26.54
CA SER A 244 -16.93 -23.71 26.52
C SER A 244 -16.67 -24.65 25.35
N ARG A 245 -16.01 -24.16 24.28
CA ARG A 245 -15.82 -24.84 22.98
C ARG A 245 -17.14 -25.20 22.30
N ASN A 246 -18.22 -24.52 22.66
CA ASN A 246 -19.51 -24.68 22.02
C ASN A 246 -19.58 -23.83 20.76
N ILE A 247 -20.22 -24.38 19.72
CA ILE A 247 -20.48 -23.65 18.48
C ILE A 247 -21.62 -22.66 18.76
N VAL A 248 -21.30 -21.38 18.78
CA VAL A 248 -22.22 -20.26 19.03
C VAL A 248 -23.05 -19.99 17.77
N LYS A 249 -22.41 -20.05 16.60
CA LYS A 249 -23.05 -19.73 15.33
C LYS A 249 -22.51 -20.61 14.20
N LYS A 250 -23.40 -20.98 13.28
CA LYS A 250 -23.05 -21.63 12.01
C LYS A 250 -23.74 -20.90 10.87
N GLU A 251 -22.98 -20.49 9.87
CA GLU A 251 -23.50 -20.04 8.59
C GLU A 251 -22.99 -20.96 7.50
N VAL A 252 -23.88 -21.80 6.98
CA VAL A 252 -23.58 -22.66 5.83
C VAL A 252 -23.85 -21.86 4.55
N LYS A 253 -22.87 -21.82 3.65
CA LYS A 253 -22.97 -21.11 2.36
C LYS A 253 -22.97 -22.12 1.23
N LYS A 254 -23.67 -21.80 0.14
CA LYS A 254 -23.68 -22.65 -1.05
C LYS A 254 -22.32 -22.62 -1.74
N GLN A 255 -21.65 -23.77 -1.87
CA GLN A 255 -20.36 -23.91 -2.55
C GLN A 255 -20.48 -24.75 -3.81
N GLU A 256 -20.46 -24.11 -4.98
CA GLU A 256 -20.65 -24.78 -6.28
C GLU A 256 -19.35 -25.39 -6.83
N ILE A 257 -18.19 -24.88 -6.40
CA ILE A 257 -16.87 -25.28 -6.90
C ILE A 257 -15.89 -25.49 -5.74
N GLY A 258 -14.97 -26.43 -5.89
CA GLY A 258 -13.82 -26.65 -5.00
C GLY A 258 -12.53 -26.86 -5.79
N MET A 259 -11.38 -26.70 -5.15
CA MET A 259 -10.06 -26.89 -5.78
C MET A 259 -9.45 -28.23 -5.34
N PHE A 260 -9.06 -29.09 -6.27
CA PHE A 260 -8.56 -30.42 -5.96
C PHE A 260 -7.24 -30.70 -6.69
N ARG A 261 -6.44 -31.61 -6.14
CA ARG A 261 -5.20 -32.07 -6.77
C ARG A 261 -5.51 -32.98 -7.98
N THR A 262 -4.77 -32.80 -9.07
CA THR A 262 -4.81 -33.69 -10.25
C THR A 262 -3.94 -34.93 -10.02
N ALA A 263 -4.18 -36.00 -10.80
CA ALA A 263 -3.38 -37.23 -10.69
C ALA A 263 -1.90 -37.04 -11.11
N GLU A 264 -1.61 -36.08 -12.00
CA GLU A 264 -0.28 -35.83 -12.56
C GLU A 264 0.51 -34.73 -11.81
N GLY A 265 -0.10 -34.09 -10.79
CA GLY A 265 0.42 -32.92 -10.09
C GLY A 265 -0.16 -31.60 -10.62
N GLY A 266 -0.39 -30.65 -9.71
CA GLY A 266 -1.11 -29.39 -9.95
C GLY A 266 -2.53 -29.36 -9.36
N ASN A 267 -3.21 -28.23 -9.55
CA ASN A 267 -4.54 -27.95 -8.98
C ASN A 267 -5.58 -27.80 -10.10
N GLU A 268 -6.78 -28.33 -9.91
CA GLU A 268 -7.92 -28.12 -10.79
C GLU A 268 -9.19 -27.76 -10.03
N LYS A 269 -10.02 -26.91 -10.62
CA LYS A 269 -11.35 -26.60 -10.09
C LYS A 269 -12.33 -27.67 -10.55
N ARG A 270 -13.04 -28.28 -9.60
CA ARG A 270 -14.13 -29.24 -9.86
C ARG A 270 -15.44 -28.72 -9.30
N GLU A 271 -16.54 -29.02 -9.96
CA GLU A 271 -17.88 -28.75 -9.45
C GLU A 271 -18.18 -29.67 -8.28
N ILE A 272 -18.70 -29.12 -7.19
CA ILE A 272 -19.15 -29.90 -6.03
C ILE A 272 -20.49 -30.54 -6.37
N ALA A 273 -20.68 -31.81 -6.03
CA ALA A 273 -21.93 -32.52 -6.29
C ALA A 273 -23.12 -31.74 -5.69
N LYS A 274 -24.22 -31.60 -6.44
CA LYS A 274 -25.38 -30.76 -6.07
C LYS A 274 -25.92 -31.02 -4.66
N GLU A 275 -25.87 -32.27 -4.21
CA GLU A 275 -26.33 -32.70 -2.88
C GLU A 275 -25.42 -32.23 -1.73
N LEU A 276 -24.17 -31.87 -2.02
CA LEU A 276 -23.16 -31.40 -1.07
C LEU A 276 -23.02 -29.87 -1.06
N GLN A 277 -23.46 -29.17 -2.13
CA GLN A 277 -23.25 -27.74 -2.31
C GLN A 277 -23.83 -26.89 -1.16
N GLU A 278 -24.95 -27.32 -0.57
CA GLU A 278 -25.64 -26.61 0.52
C GLU A 278 -25.47 -27.33 1.88
N ARG A 279 -24.63 -28.37 1.94
CA ARG A 279 -24.33 -29.07 3.19
C ARG A 279 -23.13 -28.43 3.87
N GLN A 280 -23.18 -28.47 5.21
CA GLN A 280 -22.07 -28.07 6.08
C GLN A 280 -20.78 -28.81 5.66
N VAL A 281 -19.70 -28.05 5.41
CA VAL A 281 -18.45 -28.57 4.83
C VAL A 281 -17.74 -29.56 5.77
N ILE A 282 -17.63 -29.21 7.05
CA ILE A 282 -16.98 -30.05 8.07
C ILE A 282 -17.96 -30.39 9.21
N PRO A 283 -17.95 -31.61 9.77
CA PRO A 283 -18.79 -31.97 10.90
C PRO A 283 -18.40 -31.22 12.19
N ASP A 284 -19.34 -31.13 13.14
CA ASP A 284 -19.12 -30.45 14.42
C ASP A 284 -17.97 -31.03 15.25
N THR A 285 -17.62 -32.30 15.04
CA THR A 285 -16.46 -32.94 15.66
C THR A 285 -15.15 -32.26 15.22
N HIS A 286 -15.00 -32.00 13.92
CA HIS A 286 -13.84 -31.28 13.39
C HIS A 286 -13.82 -29.81 13.81
N ILE A 287 -14.97 -29.14 13.87
CA ILE A 287 -15.05 -27.74 14.34
C ILE A 287 -14.52 -27.63 15.78
N ARG A 288 -14.92 -28.55 16.67
CA ARG A 288 -14.46 -28.56 18.06
C ARG A 288 -12.98 -28.93 18.19
N GLU A 289 -12.50 -29.85 17.36
CA GLU A 289 -11.09 -30.24 17.36
C GLU A 289 -10.19 -29.11 16.86
N LEU A 290 -10.58 -28.40 15.80
CA LEU A 290 -9.90 -27.20 15.32
C LEU A 290 -9.87 -26.11 16.40
N ALA A 291 -10.99 -25.83 17.06
CA ALA A 291 -11.02 -24.87 18.17
C ALA A 291 -10.09 -25.28 19.32
N ARG A 292 -10.01 -26.58 19.65
CA ARG A 292 -9.06 -27.11 20.65
C ARG A 292 -7.61 -26.86 20.23
N LEU A 293 -7.27 -27.16 18.98
CA LEU A 293 -5.93 -26.92 18.43
C LEU A 293 -5.59 -25.42 18.40
N GLY A 294 -6.54 -24.58 17.98
CA GLY A 294 -6.40 -23.12 17.96
C GLY A 294 -6.10 -22.54 19.34
N ASN A 295 -6.86 -22.96 20.36
CA ASN A 295 -6.63 -22.54 21.75
C ASN A 295 -5.24 -22.96 22.25
N ASN A 296 -4.79 -24.16 21.90
CA ASN A 296 -3.45 -24.62 22.28
C ASN A 296 -2.35 -23.81 21.59
N ILE A 297 -2.53 -23.48 20.31
CA ILE A 297 -1.59 -22.64 19.54
C ILE A 297 -1.55 -21.24 20.14
N GLU A 298 -2.69 -20.57 20.32
CA GLU A 298 -2.74 -19.24 20.94
C GLU A 298 -2.13 -19.21 22.34
N LYS A 299 -2.40 -20.23 23.16
CA LYS A 299 -1.80 -20.34 24.50
C LYS A 299 -0.28 -20.47 24.45
N HIS A 300 0.26 -21.19 23.46
CA HIS A 300 1.71 -21.33 23.27
C HIS A 300 2.37 -20.03 22.83
N TYR A 301 1.76 -19.32 21.87
CA TYR A 301 2.33 -18.09 21.32
C TYR A 301 1.98 -16.82 22.14
N GLY A 302 1.01 -16.90 23.05
CA GLY A 302 0.62 -15.82 23.97
C GLY A 302 -0.07 -14.63 23.29
N LYS A 303 -0.62 -14.82 22.08
CA LYS A 303 -1.26 -13.78 21.26
C LYS A 303 -2.27 -14.41 20.29
N PRO A 304 -3.28 -13.67 19.80
CA PRO A 304 -4.23 -14.18 18.82
C PRO A 304 -3.55 -14.66 17.53
N MET A 305 -4.04 -15.77 17.00
CA MET A 305 -3.41 -16.50 15.89
C MET A 305 -4.36 -16.66 14.70
N ASP A 306 -3.79 -16.49 13.50
CA ASP A 306 -4.32 -16.81 12.18
C ASP A 306 -3.71 -18.15 11.74
N ILE A 307 -4.55 -19.18 11.57
CA ILE A 307 -4.15 -20.58 11.43
C ILE A 307 -4.79 -21.16 10.16
N GLU A 308 -3.97 -21.71 9.28
CA GLU A 308 -4.42 -22.49 8.12
C GLU A 308 -4.47 -23.97 8.47
N TRP A 309 -5.53 -24.65 8.04
CA TRP A 309 -5.75 -26.06 8.32
C TRP A 309 -6.30 -26.82 7.11
N ALA A 310 -6.08 -28.13 7.10
CA ALA A 310 -6.52 -29.05 6.07
C ALA A 310 -6.99 -30.37 6.68
N ILE A 311 -7.94 -31.05 6.03
CA ILE A 311 -8.44 -32.36 6.44
C ILE A 311 -8.24 -33.35 5.30
N GLU A 312 -7.57 -34.46 5.59
CA GLU A 312 -7.44 -35.61 4.69
C GLU A 312 -7.80 -36.88 5.47
N LYS A 313 -8.72 -37.70 4.94
CA LYS A 313 -9.14 -38.97 5.55
C LYS A 313 -9.53 -38.85 7.03
N ASP A 314 -10.34 -37.84 7.35
CA ASP A 314 -10.83 -37.56 8.72
C ASP A 314 -9.74 -37.13 9.72
N GLN A 315 -8.53 -36.80 9.26
CA GLN A 315 -7.45 -36.27 10.09
C GLN A 315 -7.25 -34.78 9.83
N VAL A 316 -7.20 -34.00 10.91
CA VAL A 316 -6.95 -32.54 10.88
C VAL A 316 -5.45 -32.28 10.90
N PHE A 317 -4.98 -31.49 9.95
CA PHE A 317 -3.62 -31.01 9.86
C PHE A 317 -3.56 -29.49 9.95
N ILE A 318 -2.58 -28.97 10.69
CA ILE A 318 -2.26 -27.53 10.70
C ILE A 318 -1.15 -27.27 9.67
N THR A 319 -1.42 -26.42 8.69
CA THR A 319 -0.50 -26.17 7.57
C THR A 319 0.32 -24.88 7.76
N GLN A 320 -0.19 -23.93 8.55
CA GLN A 320 0.49 -22.67 8.91
C GLN A 320 -0.16 -22.04 10.15
N ALA A 321 0.60 -21.30 10.95
CA ALA A 321 0.09 -20.48 12.04
C ALA A 321 0.90 -19.18 12.14
N ARG A 322 0.26 -18.02 12.29
CA ARG A 322 0.93 -16.72 12.47
C ARG A 322 0.11 -15.81 13.39
N ALA A 323 0.71 -14.77 13.94
CA ALA A 323 -0.02 -13.81 14.76
C ALA A 323 -0.99 -12.97 13.92
N VAL A 324 -2.16 -12.66 14.47
CA VAL A 324 -3.12 -11.73 13.84
C VAL A 324 -2.59 -10.30 13.97
N THR A 325 -2.30 -9.64 12.84
CA THR A 325 -1.76 -8.27 12.82
C THR A 325 -2.83 -7.17 12.85
N THR A 326 -4.09 -7.53 12.62
CA THR A 326 -5.25 -6.60 12.60
C THR A 326 -5.92 -6.44 13.96
N PHE A 327 -5.59 -7.30 14.93
CA PHE A 327 -6.14 -7.22 16.28
C PHE A 327 -5.50 -6.03 17.02
N LYS A 328 -6.23 -4.92 17.10
CA LYS A 328 -6.03 -3.90 18.13
C LYS A 328 -6.85 -4.36 19.33
N GLU A 329 -6.35 -4.33 20.57
CA GLU A 329 -7.24 -4.49 21.73
C GLU A 329 -8.35 -3.42 21.61
N ASN A 330 -9.60 -3.83 21.38
CA ASN A 330 -10.74 -2.92 21.41
C ASN A 330 -10.96 -2.47 22.86
N LYS A 331 -10.26 -1.40 23.25
CA LYS A 331 -10.90 -0.35 24.05
C LYS A 331 -11.61 0.61 23.11
N GLU A 332 -12.59 0.12 22.34
CA GLU A 332 -13.68 1.01 21.92
C GLU A 332 -14.66 1.05 23.09
N GLU A 333 -14.33 1.87 24.10
CA GLU A 333 -15.41 2.55 24.79
C GLU A 333 -16.05 3.46 23.74
N ASP A 334 -17.36 3.30 23.49
CA ASP A 334 -18.17 4.33 22.87
C ASP A 334 -18.00 5.61 23.69
N VAL A 335 -17.01 6.45 23.35
CA VAL A 335 -16.89 7.78 23.92
C VAL A 335 -18.05 8.58 23.36
N VAL A 336 -19.18 8.54 24.07
CA VAL A 336 -20.29 9.46 23.86
C VAL A 336 -19.81 10.84 24.31
N ILE A 337 -19.12 11.55 23.41
CA ILE A 337 -18.81 12.96 23.62
C ILE A 337 -20.13 13.73 23.49
N ASP A 338 -20.67 14.16 24.64
CA ASP A 338 -21.81 15.07 24.74
C ASP A 338 -21.30 16.50 24.55
N VAL A 339 -21.14 16.91 23.28
CA VAL A 339 -20.69 18.27 22.94
C VAL A 339 -21.89 19.21 23.00
N LYS A 340 -22.06 19.90 24.14
CA LYS A 340 -23.01 21.01 24.27
C LYS A 340 -22.41 22.31 23.72
N GLY A 341 -22.54 22.51 22.42
CA GLY A 341 -22.12 23.74 21.75
C GLY A 341 -23.04 24.10 20.58
N LYS A 342 -23.07 25.37 20.21
CA LYS A 342 -23.77 25.80 18.99
C LYS A 342 -23.02 25.27 17.78
N VAL A 343 -23.63 24.32 17.06
CA VAL A 343 -23.12 23.84 15.77
C VAL A 343 -23.13 25.00 14.79
N ILE A 344 -21.96 25.32 14.21
CA ILE A 344 -21.82 26.35 13.18
C ILE A 344 -21.80 25.72 11.78
N LEU A 345 -21.20 24.54 11.65
CA LEU A 345 -20.94 23.93 10.35
C LEU A 345 -20.98 22.40 10.46
N ARG A 346 -21.38 21.73 9.36
CA ARG A 346 -21.32 20.27 9.20
C ARG A 346 -20.64 19.93 7.90
N GLY A 347 -19.94 18.81 7.87
CA GLY A 347 -19.32 18.23 6.68
C GLY A 347 -19.09 16.73 6.86
N GLU A 348 -18.31 16.16 5.97
CA GLU A 348 -17.97 14.74 5.94
C GLU A 348 -16.66 14.48 6.67
N THR A 349 -16.57 13.32 7.33
CA THR A 349 -15.36 12.92 8.07
C THR A 349 -14.30 12.43 7.08
N ALA A 350 -13.20 13.17 6.93
CA ALA A 350 -12.03 12.71 6.19
C ALA A 350 -11.07 11.94 7.11
N SER A 351 -10.72 12.50 8.25
CA SER A 351 -9.83 11.91 9.25
C SER A 351 -10.42 12.12 10.64
N ALA A 352 -10.56 11.05 11.42
CA ALA A 352 -11.27 11.08 12.70
C ALA A 352 -10.50 11.85 13.78
N GLY A 353 -11.22 12.37 14.77
CA GLY A 353 -10.66 13.06 15.93
C GLY A 353 -11.43 14.31 16.34
N VAL A 354 -11.00 14.93 17.43
CA VAL A 354 -11.52 16.21 17.94
C VAL A 354 -10.35 17.16 18.17
N TYR A 355 -10.50 18.42 17.74
CA TYR A 355 -9.51 19.45 17.99
C TYR A 355 -10.16 20.83 18.16
N SER A 356 -9.65 21.63 19.10
CA SER A 356 -10.06 23.03 19.26
C SER A 356 -8.89 23.95 18.96
N GLY A 357 -9.12 24.99 18.16
CA GLY A 357 -8.08 25.95 17.80
C GLY A 357 -8.64 27.16 17.08
N LEU A 358 -7.73 28.09 16.75
CA LEU A 358 -8.07 29.30 16.02
C LEU A 358 -8.19 28.98 14.52
N VAL A 359 -9.29 29.39 13.92
CA VAL A 359 -9.48 29.34 12.48
C VAL A 359 -8.43 30.21 11.81
N ARG A 360 -7.79 29.64 10.79
CA ARG A 360 -6.91 30.39 9.91
C ARG A 360 -7.37 30.19 8.47
N LEU A 361 -7.91 31.25 7.90
CA LEU A 361 -8.62 31.19 6.63
C LEU A 361 -7.65 31.46 5.49
N ILE A 362 -7.39 30.42 4.70
CA ILE A 362 -6.45 30.43 3.57
C ILE A 362 -7.24 30.38 2.27
N LYS A 363 -7.26 31.49 1.53
CA LYS A 363 -7.95 31.56 0.22
C LYS A 363 -7.03 31.20 -0.95
N ASP A 364 -5.72 31.39 -0.77
CA ASP A 364 -4.70 31.21 -1.80
C ASP A 364 -3.40 30.62 -1.20
N PRO A 365 -2.66 29.75 -1.94
CA PRO A 365 -1.39 29.19 -1.47
C PRO A 365 -0.30 30.21 -1.08
N SER A 366 -0.33 31.44 -1.59
CA SER A 366 0.60 32.50 -1.15
C SER A 366 0.41 32.89 0.33
N GLU A 367 -0.72 32.55 0.93
CA GLU A 367 -1.07 32.87 2.31
C GLU A 367 -0.67 31.77 3.31
N LEU A 368 -0.03 30.69 2.87
CA LEU A 368 0.31 29.54 3.72
C LEU A 368 1.21 29.90 4.91
N ASN A 369 1.98 30.98 4.80
CA ASN A 369 2.78 31.53 5.88
C ASN A 369 1.95 32.04 7.07
N LYS A 370 0.64 32.25 6.89
CA LYS A 370 -0.28 32.65 7.97
C LYS A 370 -0.56 31.51 8.95
N ILE A 371 -0.40 30.24 8.54
CA ILE A 371 -0.67 29.06 9.36
C ILE A 371 0.43 28.89 10.40
N GLN A 372 0.03 28.89 11.68
CA GLN A 372 0.88 28.57 12.81
C GLN A 372 0.59 27.15 13.33
N LYS A 373 1.51 26.60 14.11
CA LYS A 373 1.34 25.26 14.69
C LYS A 373 0.12 25.26 15.61
N GLY A 374 -0.84 24.37 15.36
CA GLY A 374 -2.08 24.25 16.14
C GLY A 374 -3.26 25.09 15.65
N ASP A 375 -3.14 25.82 14.54
CA ASP A 375 -4.28 26.48 13.90
C ASP A 375 -5.27 25.46 13.29
N VAL A 376 -6.53 25.85 13.15
CA VAL A 376 -7.54 25.15 12.33
C VAL A 376 -7.45 25.72 10.92
N LEU A 377 -6.85 24.98 9.99
CA LEU A 377 -6.76 25.38 8.58
C LEU A 377 -8.16 25.33 7.96
N VAL A 378 -8.67 26.49 7.55
CA VAL A 378 -9.94 26.61 6.82
C VAL A 378 -9.66 27.10 5.42
N THR A 379 -10.01 26.31 4.42
CA THR A 379 -9.79 26.68 3.01
C THR A 379 -10.90 26.13 2.11
N THR A 380 -10.96 26.60 0.86
CA THR A 380 -11.90 26.05 -0.11
C THR A 380 -11.55 24.60 -0.43
N MET A 381 -10.27 24.32 -0.67
CA MET A 381 -9.73 22.98 -0.96
C MET A 381 -8.23 22.94 -0.62
N THR A 382 -7.68 21.76 -0.32
CA THR A 382 -6.23 21.60 -0.17
C THR A 382 -5.57 21.24 -1.50
N THR A 383 -4.34 21.73 -1.71
CA THR A 383 -3.46 21.37 -2.84
C THR A 383 -2.14 20.79 -2.31
N PRO A 384 -1.33 20.10 -3.14
CA PRO A 384 -0.03 19.54 -2.73
C PRO A 384 0.91 20.58 -2.09
N ASP A 385 0.87 21.82 -2.56
CA ASP A 385 1.69 22.91 -2.01
C ASP A 385 1.31 23.28 -0.56
N MET A 386 0.12 22.87 -0.10
CA MET A 386 -0.37 23.13 1.26
C MET A 386 0.07 22.06 2.26
N VAL A 387 0.70 20.96 1.84
CA VAL A 387 1.17 19.86 2.72
C VAL A 387 1.99 20.38 3.91
N PRO A 388 2.98 21.28 3.75
CA PRO A 388 3.74 21.81 4.88
C PRO A 388 2.89 22.62 5.88
N ALA A 389 1.81 23.26 5.40
CA ALA A 389 0.88 24.00 6.25
C ALA A 389 -0.14 23.06 6.93
N MET A 390 -0.57 22.01 6.23
CA MET A 390 -1.42 20.94 6.77
C MET A 390 -0.74 20.22 7.93
N GLN A 391 0.58 19.97 7.83
CA GLN A 391 1.38 19.40 8.93
C GLN A 391 1.46 20.29 10.18
N LYS A 392 1.31 21.62 10.01
CA LYS A 392 1.28 22.57 11.13
C LYS A 392 -0.11 22.68 11.75
N ALA A 393 -1.17 22.43 10.98
CA ALA A 393 -2.54 22.58 11.43
C ALA A 393 -2.93 21.48 12.44
N GLY A 394 -3.68 21.86 13.49
CA GLY A 394 -4.24 20.91 14.45
C GLY A 394 -5.57 20.31 14.00
N ALA A 395 -6.28 20.96 13.08
CA ALA A 395 -7.39 20.39 12.32
C ALA A 395 -7.56 21.07 10.97
N ILE A 396 -8.24 20.40 10.04
CA ILE A 396 -8.46 20.88 8.68
C ILE A 396 -9.96 20.86 8.37
N VAL A 397 -10.49 21.99 7.91
CA VAL A 397 -11.88 22.12 7.48
C VAL A 397 -11.91 22.68 6.06
N THR A 398 -12.51 21.96 5.12
CA THR A 398 -12.62 22.44 3.72
C THR A 398 -14.06 22.66 3.27
N ASN A 399 -14.30 23.67 2.43
CA ASN A 399 -15.58 23.82 1.73
C ASN A 399 -15.85 22.63 0.81
N GLU A 400 -14.83 22.27 0.05
CA GLU A 400 -14.88 21.25 -1.00
C GLU A 400 -14.00 20.07 -0.62
N GLY A 401 -14.41 18.90 -1.09
CA GLY A 401 -13.80 17.63 -0.72
C GLY A 401 -14.89 16.70 -0.21
N GLY A 402 -15.58 16.01 -1.10
CA GLY A 402 -16.20 14.76 -0.73
C GLY A 402 -15.20 13.63 -0.90
N MET A 403 -15.50 12.48 -0.32
CA MET A 403 -15.21 11.22 -1.00
C MET A 403 -16.03 11.25 -2.30
N THR A 404 -15.47 11.80 -3.38
CA THR A 404 -16.13 11.87 -4.68
C THR A 404 -16.31 10.46 -5.21
N CYS A 405 -17.50 10.08 -5.68
CA CYS A 405 -17.78 8.67 -5.98
C CYS A 405 -18.60 8.47 -7.28
N PHE A 406 -18.53 7.25 -7.81
CA PHE A 406 -19.26 6.76 -8.97
C PHE A 406 -20.31 5.72 -8.57
N SER A 407 -21.38 5.57 -9.35
CA SER A 407 -22.29 4.42 -9.21
C SER A 407 -21.53 3.11 -9.45
N GLY A 408 -21.92 2.04 -8.76
CA GLY A 408 -21.31 0.71 -8.89
C GLY A 408 -21.25 0.17 -10.31
N LYS A 409 -22.20 0.56 -11.19
CA LYS A 409 -22.26 0.14 -12.61
C LYS A 409 -21.28 0.87 -13.53
N THR A 410 -20.57 1.87 -13.02
CA THR A 410 -19.59 2.63 -13.79
C THR A 410 -18.42 1.74 -14.15
N LYS A 411 -17.98 1.78 -15.41
CA LYS A 411 -16.96 0.85 -15.91
C LYS A 411 -15.57 1.40 -15.73
N ILE A 412 -14.64 0.52 -15.40
CA ILE A 412 -13.22 0.83 -15.27
C ILE A 412 -12.44 -0.21 -16.03
N LEU A 413 -11.42 0.23 -16.76
CA LEU A 413 -10.51 -0.68 -17.43
C LEU A 413 -9.35 -1.03 -16.48
N THR A 414 -9.22 -2.33 -16.21
CA THR A 414 -8.14 -2.89 -15.40
C THR A 414 -7.22 -3.78 -16.24
N THR A 415 -6.11 -4.20 -15.67
CA THR A 415 -5.24 -5.23 -16.28
C THR A 415 -5.89 -6.61 -16.42
N LYS A 416 -7.09 -6.81 -15.87
CA LYS A 416 -7.91 -8.02 -16.03
C LYS A 416 -9.13 -7.78 -16.94
N GLY A 417 -9.20 -6.61 -17.57
CA GLY A 417 -10.28 -6.19 -18.44
C GLY A 417 -11.25 -5.21 -17.79
N PHE A 418 -12.40 -5.00 -18.44
CA PHE A 418 -13.44 -4.12 -17.92
C PHE A 418 -14.12 -4.73 -16.71
N LEU A 419 -14.17 -3.97 -15.63
CA LEU A 419 -14.93 -4.28 -14.42
C LEU A 419 -15.92 -3.16 -14.16
N ASP A 420 -17.05 -3.51 -13.54
CA ASP A 420 -17.90 -2.53 -12.88
C ASP A 420 -17.22 -2.05 -11.59
N PHE A 421 -17.47 -0.80 -11.17
CA PHE A 421 -16.81 -0.21 -10.00
C PHE A 421 -17.04 -1.05 -8.73
N SER A 422 -18.23 -1.63 -8.57
CA SER A 422 -18.52 -2.54 -7.44
C SER A 422 -17.64 -3.80 -7.47
N GLU A 423 -17.44 -4.40 -8.65
CA GLU A 423 -16.56 -5.56 -8.82
C GLU A 423 -15.09 -5.20 -8.58
N ALA A 424 -14.66 -4.02 -9.06
CA ALA A 424 -13.32 -3.51 -8.81
C ALA A 424 -13.09 -3.25 -7.31
N TYR A 425 -14.10 -2.71 -6.60
CA TYR A 425 -14.04 -2.49 -5.15
C TYR A 425 -13.84 -3.81 -4.39
N GLU A 426 -14.64 -4.84 -4.68
CA GLU A 426 -14.52 -6.17 -4.05
C GLU A 426 -13.14 -6.80 -4.33
N LYS A 427 -12.67 -6.71 -5.57
CA LYS A 427 -11.36 -7.25 -5.94
C LYS A 427 -10.20 -6.51 -5.30
N LEU A 428 -10.28 -5.19 -5.18
CA LEU A 428 -9.23 -4.37 -4.57
C LEU A 428 -9.00 -4.64 -3.08
N GLN A 429 -9.94 -5.29 -2.39
CA GLN A 429 -9.74 -5.69 -1.00
C GLN A 429 -8.72 -6.82 -0.85
N ASN A 430 -8.60 -7.68 -1.86
CA ASN A 430 -7.83 -8.94 -1.77
C ASN A 430 -6.80 -9.11 -2.90
N GLU A 431 -6.87 -8.31 -3.96
CA GLU A 431 -6.04 -8.43 -5.16
C GLU A 431 -5.41 -7.08 -5.53
N ASP A 432 -4.19 -7.14 -6.09
CA ASP A 432 -3.58 -5.96 -6.71
C ASP A 432 -4.19 -5.73 -8.11
N LEU A 433 -4.91 -4.62 -8.28
CA LEU A 433 -5.46 -4.22 -9.57
C LEU A 433 -4.80 -2.94 -10.07
N LYS A 434 -4.36 -2.96 -11.33
CA LYS A 434 -3.91 -1.76 -12.03
C LYS A 434 -5.03 -1.21 -12.90
N VAL A 435 -5.20 0.10 -12.84
CA VAL A 435 -6.19 0.89 -13.58
C VAL A 435 -5.49 1.91 -14.47
N LEU A 436 -6.23 2.45 -15.44
CA LEU A 436 -5.75 3.57 -16.24
C LEU A 436 -5.75 4.87 -15.45
N SER A 437 -4.62 5.55 -15.46
CA SER A 437 -4.37 6.87 -14.88
C SER A 437 -3.91 7.87 -15.95
N PHE A 438 -4.05 9.16 -15.68
CA PHE A 438 -3.59 10.23 -16.57
C PHE A 438 -2.60 11.14 -15.85
N ASN A 439 -1.35 11.13 -16.26
CA ASN A 439 -0.33 11.92 -15.61
C ASN A 439 -0.40 13.39 -16.07
N PRO A 440 -0.76 14.36 -15.19
CA PRO A 440 -0.93 15.76 -15.60
C PRO A 440 0.40 16.44 -15.98
N LYS A 441 1.54 15.88 -15.56
CA LYS A 441 2.87 16.43 -15.88
C LYS A 441 3.32 15.99 -17.27
N THR A 442 3.16 14.71 -17.60
CA THR A 442 3.58 14.16 -18.91
C THR A 442 2.49 14.30 -19.98
N MET A 443 1.24 14.54 -19.57
CA MET A 443 0.05 14.59 -20.43
C MET A 443 -0.23 13.25 -21.13
N LYS A 444 0.18 12.13 -20.51
CA LYS A 444 0.07 10.77 -21.04
C LYS A 444 -0.76 9.87 -20.13
N THR A 445 -1.42 8.88 -20.73
CA THR A 445 -2.14 7.83 -20.00
C THR A 445 -1.18 6.71 -19.62
N GLU A 446 -1.32 6.18 -18.40
CA GLU A 446 -0.45 5.13 -17.86
C GLU A 446 -1.18 4.17 -16.92
N TRP A 447 -0.65 2.95 -16.79
CA TRP A 447 -1.17 1.94 -15.86
C TRP A 447 -0.60 2.17 -14.47
N LYS A 448 -1.47 2.37 -13.48
CA LYS A 448 -1.13 2.59 -12.07
C LYS A 448 -1.93 1.69 -11.16
N ARG A 449 -1.41 1.37 -9.97
CA ARG A 449 -2.12 0.56 -8.97
C ARG A 449 -3.28 1.36 -8.40
N ALA A 450 -4.45 0.72 -8.27
CA ALA A 450 -5.55 1.26 -7.48
C ALA A 450 -5.39 0.83 -6.02
N LEU A 451 -5.70 1.73 -5.10
CA LEU A 451 -5.43 1.63 -3.67
C LEU A 451 -6.67 2.04 -2.89
N ASN A 452 -6.78 1.61 -1.63
CA ASN A 452 -7.76 2.13 -0.68
C ASN A 452 -9.20 2.20 -1.24
N PRO A 453 -9.81 1.06 -1.61
CA PRO A 453 -11.17 1.05 -2.14
C PRO A 453 -12.17 1.58 -1.10
N LEU A 454 -13.08 2.44 -1.54
CA LEU A 454 -14.07 3.15 -0.70
C LEU A 454 -15.49 2.91 -1.20
N LYS A 455 -16.43 2.78 -0.26
CA LYS A 455 -17.88 2.64 -0.52
C LYS A 455 -18.68 3.53 0.43
N ARG A 456 -19.69 4.23 -0.09
CA ARG A 456 -20.68 4.97 0.72
C ARG A 456 -22.02 5.08 0.01
N LYS A 457 -23.02 5.72 0.63
CA LYS A 457 -24.30 6.07 -0.02
C LYS A 457 -24.35 7.56 -0.35
N ALA A 458 -24.73 7.91 -1.57
CA ALA A 458 -24.89 9.31 -2.00
C ALA A 458 -25.90 9.46 -3.14
N LYS A 459 -26.42 10.67 -3.33
CA LYS A 459 -27.16 11.03 -4.55
C LYS A 459 -26.19 11.24 -5.70
N THR A 460 -26.55 10.77 -6.88
CA THR A 460 -25.74 10.91 -8.10
C THR A 460 -26.49 11.63 -9.19
N TRP A 461 -25.76 12.25 -10.12
CA TRP A 461 -26.31 12.73 -11.38
C TRP A 461 -25.96 11.76 -12.49
N LYS A 462 -26.93 11.50 -13.36
CA LYS A 462 -26.67 10.87 -14.64
C LYS A 462 -26.25 11.93 -15.64
N VAL A 463 -25.05 11.79 -16.15
CA VAL A 463 -24.41 12.78 -17.01
C VAL A 463 -24.12 12.16 -18.36
N SER A 464 -24.50 12.84 -19.44
CA SER A 464 -24.07 12.46 -20.78
C SER A 464 -22.79 13.18 -21.19
N ILE A 465 -21.93 12.45 -21.90
CA ILE A 465 -20.68 12.94 -22.47
C ILE A 465 -20.78 12.82 -23.99
N SER A 466 -20.60 13.95 -24.69
CA SER A 466 -20.54 13.92 -26.16
C SER A 466 -19.80 15.11 -26.75
N GLN A 467 -19.26 14.94 -27.95
CA GLN A 467 -18.58 16.00 -28.69
C GLN A 467 -19.50 17.20 -29.01
N THR A 468 -20.77 16.94 -29.35
CA THR A 468 -21.72 18.00 -29.77
C THR A 468 -22.61 18.51 -28.64
N GLY A 469 -22.71 17.77 -27.53
CA GLY A 469 -23.70 18.04 -26.47
C GLY A 469 -25.14 17.68 -26.86
N ARG A 470 -25.35 17.05 -28.03
CA ARG A 470 -26.69 16.64 -28.50
C ARG A 470 -27.01 15.18 -28.18
N SER A 471 -25.98 14.34 -28.08
CA SER A 471 -26.17 12.93 -27.75
C SER A 471 -26.39 12.75 -26.25
N LYS A 472 -27.43 12.01 -25.90
CA LYS A 472 -27.80 11.69 -24.51
C LYS A 472 -27.57 10.21 -24.16
N THR A 473 -26.94 9.44 -25.05
CA THR A 473 -26.87 7.97 -24.93
C THR A 473 -25.61 7.47 -24.23
N SER A 474 -24.53 8.24 -24.22
CA SER A 474 -23.26 7.89 -23.57
C SER A 474 -23.25 8.47 -22.16
N THR A 475 -23.73 7.69 -21.19
CA THR A 475 -23.99 8.14 -19.82
C THR A 475 -23.08 7.52 -18.79
N VAL A 476 -22.89 8.23 -17.68
CA VAL A 476 -22.23 7.79 -16.47
C VAL A 476 -22.91 8.43 -15.26
N GLU A 477 -22.94 7.73 -14.13
CA GLU A 477 -23.57 8.18 -12.89
C GLU A 477 -22.50 8.46 -11.84
N MET A 478 -22.45 9.70 -11.35
CA MET A 478 -21.46 10.13 -10.36
C MET A 478 -21.99 11.24 -9.46
N THR A 479 -21.33 11.49 -8.34
CA THR A 479 -21.75 12.55 -7.42
C THR A 479 -21.50 13.95 -8.02
N PRO A 480 -22.34 14.97 -7.73
CA PRO A 480 -22.23 16.30 -8.34
C PRO A 480 -20.95 17.08 -7.99
N ASP A 481 -20.33 16.72 -6.87
CA ASP A 481 -19.06 17.23 -6.35
C ASP A 481 -17.84 16.50 -6.96
N HIS A 482 -18.05 15.50 -7.83
CA HIS A 482 -16.92 14.77 -8.44
C HIS A 482 -16.02 15.72 -9.24
N LYS A 483 -14.72 15.69 -8.95
CA LYS A 483 -13.73 16.51 -9.66
C LYS A 483 -13.33 15.87 -10.99
N MET A 484 -13.28 16.69 -12.02
CA MET A 484 -13.00 16.29 -13.39
C MET A 484 -11.77 17.03 -13.89
N VAL A 485 -10.98 16.39 -14.75
CA VAL A 485 -9.86 17.05 -15.42
C VAL A 485 -10.37 17.96 -16.53
N THR A 486 -9.96 19.22 -16.49
CA THR A 486 -10.29 20.20 -17.52
C THR A 486 -9.12 21.16 -17.79
N LEU A 487 -9.32 22.14 -18.68
CA LEU A 487 -8.33 23.16 -18.98
C LEU A 487 -8.77 24.55 -18.52
N GLU A 488 -7.82 25.34 -18.05
CA GLU A 488 -7.96 26.78 -17.85
C GLU A 488 -6.71 27.47 -18.36
N ASN A 489 -6.87 28.30 -19.41
CA ASN A 489 -5.79 29.01 -20.08
C ASN A 489 -4.59 28.10 -20.41
N ARG A 490 -4.86 26.93 -21.01
CA ARG A 490 -3.88 25.90 -21.40
C ARG A 490 -3.17 25.21 -20.22
N LYS A 491 -3.68 25.33 -19.00
CA LYS A 491 -3.21 24.54 -17.85
C LYS A 491 -4.24 23.48 -17.48
N ILE A 492 -3.78 22.31 -17.08
CA ILE A 492 -4.64 21.28 -16.49
C ILE A 492 -5.10 21.79 -15.13
N VAL A 493 -6.41 21.77 -14.92
CA VAL A 493 -7.05 22.11 -13.65
C VAL A 493 -8.13 21.08 -13.34
N GLU A 494 -8.45 20.94 -12.07
CA GLU A 494 -9.61 20.17 -11.61
C GLU A 494 -10.80 21.10 -11.40
N ARG A 495 -11.99 20.65 -11.78
CA ARG A 495 -13.26 21.36 -11.52
C ARG A 495 -14.33 20.35 -11.13
N GLU A 496 -15.17 20.71 -10.16
CA GLU A 496 -16.34 19.91 -9.80
C GLU A 496 -17.32 19.80 -10.98
N LEU A 497 -17.95 18.64 -11.12
CA LEU A 497 -18.95 18.34 -12.14
C LEU A 497 -20.07 19.39 -12.17
N LYS A 498 -20.59 19.79 -11.00
CA LYS A 498 -21.64 20.81 -10.89
C LYS A 498 -21.24 22.15 -11.50
N ASN A 499 -20.00 22.58 -11.27
CA ASN A 499 -19.47 23.85 -11.77
C ASN A 499 -19.19 23.77 -13.28
N LEU A 500 -18.69 22.63 -13.77
CA LEU A 500 -18.48 22.41 -15.20
C LEU A 500 -19.79 22.50 -15.99
N ILE A 501 -20.86 21.87 -15.47
CA ILE A 501 -22.18 21.91 -16.10
C ILE A 501 -22.75 23.32 -16.05
N LEU A 502 -22.67 24.00 -14.90
CA LEU A 502 -23.17 25.38 -14.73
C LEU A 502 -22.47 26.36 -15.69
N ASN A 503 -21.14 26.26 -15.78
CA ASN A 503 -20.32 27.14 -16.61
C ASN A 503 -20.26 26.71 -18.08
N LYS A 504 -20.90 25.58 -18.44
CA LYS A 504 -20.86 24.95 -19.77
C LYS A 504 -19.43 24.70 -20.25
N GLU A 505 -18.55 24.29 -19.33
CA GLU A 505 -17.16 23.93 -19.62
C GLU A 505 -17.04 22.52 -20.19
N MET A 506 -15.95 22.27 -20.92
CA MET A 506 -15.64 20.95 -21.45
C MET A 506 -14.85 20.15 -20.42
N VAL A 507 -14.75 18.84 -20.63
CA VAL A 507 -13.88 17.96 -19.83
C VAL A 507 -12.91 17.20 -20.71
N CYS A 508 -11.78 16.80 -20.13
CA CYS A 508 -10.80 15.96 -20.79
C CYS A 508 -11.27 14.50 -20.78
N VAL A 509 -11.21 13.87 -21.95
CA VAL A 509 -11.43 12.44 -22.16
C VAL A 509 -10.15 11.86 -22.75
N ALA A 510 -9.76 10.67 -22.31
CA ALA A 510 -8.60 10.00 -22.87
C ALA A 510 -8.85 9.70 -24.34
N ASP A 511 -7.85 9.86 -25.19
CA ASP A 511 -7.97 9.51 -26.60
C ASP A 511 -6.88 8.59 -27.13
N TYR A 512 -5.99 8.17 -26.23
CA TYR A 512 -5.06 7.09 -26.42
C TYR A 512 -4.97 6.24 -25.14
N LEU A 513 -4.86 4.93 -25.30
CA LEU A 513 -4.61 3.99 -24.20
C LEU A 513 -3.28 3.26 -24.42
N PRO A 514 -2.39 3.21 -23.42
CA PRO A 514 -1.14 2.47 -23.53
C PRO A 514 -1.38 0.95 -23.53
N PRO A 515 -0.47 0.17 -24.14
CA PRO A 515 -0.48 -1.29 -23.97
C PRO A 515 -0.33 -1.66 -22.49
N ASN A 516 -0.85 -2.83 -22.11
CA ASN A 516 -0.60 -3.38 -20.78
C ASN A 516 0.89 -3.77 -20.67
N LYS A 517 1.61 -3.34 -19.61
CA LYS A 517 3.09 -3.43 -19.52
C LYS A 517 3.57 -4.90 -19.34
N ASN A 518 4.16 -5.44 -20.42
CA ASN A 518 5.26 -6.44 -20.59
C ASN A 518 5.21 -7.83 -19.89
N PRO A 519 5.66 -8.92 -20.58
CA PRO A 519 6.74 -8.89 -21.58
C PRO A 519 6.37 -9.11 -23.05
N HIS A 520 5.12 -9.35 -23.44
CA HIS A 520 4.83 -9.77 -24.82
C HIS A 520 3.76 -8.91 -25.49
N VAL A 521 4.19 -7.82 -26.15
CA VAL A 521 3.37 -7.22 -27.19
C VAL A 521 3.27 -8.24 -28.33
N LEU A 522 2.05 -8.67 -28.64
CA LEU A 522 1.77 -9.71 -29.62
C LEU A 522 1.77 -9.11 -31.02
N ASN A 523 2.72 -9.57 -31.85
CA ASN A 523 2.77 -9.28 -33.28
C ASN A 523 2.25 -10.49 -34.05
N GLU A 524 0.95 -10.50 -34.32
CA GLU A 524 0.24 -11.60 -34.98
C GLU A 524 -0.85 -11.11 -35.95
N PRO A 525 -0.50 -10.30 -36.96
CA PRO A 525 -1.48 -9.65 -37.84
C PRO A 525 -2.41 -10.62 -38.57
N ASP A 526 -1.92 -11.81 -38.95
CA ASP A 526 -2.73 -12.83 -39.61
C ASP A 526 -3.78 -13.43 -38.68
N LYS A 527 -3.39 -13.74 -37.44
CA LYS A 527 -4.31 -14.23 -36.41
C LYS A 527 -5.30 -13.14 -36.02
N ALA A 528 -4.84 -11.90 -35.94
CA ALA A 528 -5.67 -10.77 -35.57
C ALA A 528 -6.78 -10.50 -36.60
N TYR A 529 -6.44 -10.44 -37.89
CA TYR A 529 -7.42 -10.35 -38.98
C TYR A 529 -8.42 -11.51 -38.95
N LEU A 530 -7.91 -12.74 -38.75
CA LEU A 530 -8.72 -13.94 -38.69
C LEU A 530 -9.72 -13.91 -37.53
N CYS A 531 -9.30 -13.48 -36.34
CA CYS A 531 -10.17 -13.30 -35.18
C CYS A 531 -11.28 -12.29 -35.48
N GLY A 532 -10.94 -11.13 -36.07
CA GLY A 532 -11.92 -10.12 -36.46
C GLY A 532 -13.01 -10.66 -37.41
N ALA A 533 -12.59 -11.45 -38.41
CA ALA A 533 -13.49 -12.06 -39.39
C ALA A 533 -14.34 -13.20 -38.81
N ILE A 534 -13.76 -14.09 -37.98
CA ILE A 534 -14.47 -15.23 -37.41
C ILE A 534 -15.43 -14.79 -36.29
N PHE A 535 -15.08 -13.79 -35.48
CA PHE A 535 -15.94 -13.38 -34.37
C PHE A 535 -17.16 -12.55 -34.81
N THR A 536 -17.09 -11.94 -36.00
CA THR A 536 -18.22 -11.30 -36.68
C THR A 536 -19.08 -12.34 -37.40
N ASP A 537 -18.53 -12.98 -38.43
CA ASP A 537 -19.25 -13.84 -39.38
C ASP A 537 -19.16 -15.35 -39.08
N GLY A 538 -18.81 -15.73 -37.85
CA GLY A 538 -18.54 -17.13 -37.51
C GLY A 538 -18.92 -17.55 -36.09
N TYR A 539 -18.70 -18.85 -35.83
CA TYR A 539 -18.95 -19.48 -34.54
C TYR A 539 -17.84 -20.48 -34.21
N VAL A 540 -17.45 -20.51 -32.94
CA VAL A 540 -16.37 -21.35 -32.41
C VAL A 540 -16.93 -22.12 -31.22
N ASN A 541 -16.70 -23.43 -31.19
CA ASN A 541 -17.13 -24.30 -30.11
C ASN A 541 -16.17 -25.47 -29.92
N HIS A 542 -15.96 -25.89 -28.69
CA HIS A 542 -15.19 -27.08 -28.37
C HIS A 542 -15.68 -27.74 -27.08
N ASN A 543 -15.35 -29.02 -26.92
CA ASN A 543 -15.51 -29.79 -25.69
C ASN A 543 -14.22 -30.58 -25.41
N GLN A 544 -14.23 -31.50 -24.44
CA GLN A 544 -13.06 -32.28 -24.08
C GLN A 544 -12.48 -33.12 -25.24
N ARG A 545 -13.30 -33.57 -26.21
CA ARG A 545 -12.88 -34.52 -27.26
C ARG A 545 -12.90 -33.94 -28.68
N ARG A 546 -13.65 -32.88 -28.94
CA ARG A 546 -13.89 -32.31 -30.28
C ARG A 546 -13.92 -30.79 -30.23
N GLY A 547 -13.64 -30.14 -31.35
CA GLY A 547 -13.90 -28.72 -31.54
C GLY A 547 -14.15 -28.41 -33.00
N TYR A 548 -14.89 -27.35 -33.25
CA TYR A 548 -15.13 -26.88 -34.59
C TYR A 548 -15.17 -25.36 -34.66
N THR A 549 -14.65 -24.84 -35.76
CA THR A 549 -14.65 -23.44 -36.11
C THR A 549 -15.38 -23.29 -37.43
N THR A 550 -16.39 -22.44 -37.44
CA THR A 550 -17.20 -22.13 -38.63
C THR A 550 -17.05 -20.67 -38.99
N PHE A 551 -16.79 -20.40 -40.26
CA PHE A 551 -16.89 -19.09 -40.88
C PHE A 551 -18.02 -19.14 -41.91
N THR A 552 -19.06 -18.33 -41.73
CA THR A 552 -20.27 -18.35 -42.56
C THR A 552 -20.28 -17.14 -43.48
N GLN A 553 -20.32 -17.36 -44.79
CA GLN A 553 -20.36 -16.25 -45.73
C GLN A 553 -21.11 -16.58 -47.03
N LYS A 554 -21.71 -15.56 -47.65
CA LYS A 554 -22.29 -15.65 -48.99
C LYS A 554 -21.19 -15.73 -50.04
N ASP A 555 -21.24 -16.76 -50.89
CA ASP A 555 -20.31 -16.93 -52.01
C ASP A 555 -20.76 -16.09 -53.22
N ILE A 556 -20.53 -14.78 -53.11
CA ILE A 556 -20.80 -13.79 -54.16
C ILE A 556 -19.48 -13.11 -54.57
N PRO A 557 -19.36 -12.61 -55.82
CA PRO A 557 -18.12 -12.03 -56.34
C PRO A 557 -17.46 -11.01 -55.41
N GLU A 558 -18.25 -10.14 -54.77
CA GLU A 558 -17.77 -9.08 -53.87
C GLU A 558 -17.15 -9.60 -52.57
N LYS A 559 -17.41 -10.86 -52.20
CA LYS A 559 -16.89 -11.49 -50.98
C LYS A 559 -15.82 -12.54 -51.24
N LYS A 560 -15.50 -12.85 -52.51
CA LYS A 560 -14.51 -13.89 -52.87
C LYS A 560 -13.13 -13.62 -52.29
N GLU A 561 -12.62 -12.40 -52.40
CA GLU A 561 -11.30 -12.02 -51.85
C GLU A 561 -11.27 -12.16 -50.33
N PHE A 562 -12.37 -11.78 -49.65
CA PHE A 562 -12.50 -11.93 -48.20
C PHE A 562 -12.51 -13.40 -47.77
N ILE A 563 -13.33 -14.24 -48.43
CA ILE A 563 -13.38 -15.68 -48.15
C ILE A 563 -12.01 -16.32 -48.39
N HIS A 564 -11.33 -15.97 -49.48
CA HIS A 564 -9.99 -16.47 -49.78
C HIS A 564 -8.97 -16.09 -48.69
N SER A 565 -8.91 -14.80 -48.33
CA SER A 565 -8.02 -14.28 -47.29
C SER A 565 -8.25 -14.97 -45.93
N VAL A 566 -9.50 -15.19 -45.53
CA VAL A 566 -9.82 -15.90 -44.28
C VAL A 566 -9.32 -17.34 -44.32
N LYS A 567 -9.58 -18.08 -45.41
CA LYS A 567 -9.15 -19.48 -45.55
C LYS A 567 -7.62 -19.62 -45.61
N GLU A 568 -6.94 -18.71 -46.30
CA GLU A 568 -5.49 -18.65 -46.40
C GLU A 568 -4.85 -18.38 -45.03
N ARG A 569 -5.29 -17.31 -44.34
CA ARG A 569 -4.79 -16.95 -43.01
C ARG A 569 -5.11 -18.03 -41.98
N PHE A 570 -6.29 -18.65 -42.03
CA PHE A 570 -6.61 -19.79 -41.15
C PHE A 570 -5.63 -20.95 -41.35
N SER A 571 -5.30 -21.26 -42.61
CA SER A 571 -4.32 -22.30 -42.94
C SER A 571 -2.92 -21.95 -42.45
N LYS A 572 -2.51 -20.69 -42.61
CA LYS A 572 -1.20 -20.19 -42.18
C LYS A 572 -1.04 -20.17 -40.66
N VAL A 573 -2.08 -19.77 -39.92
CA VAL A 573 -2.02 -19.62 -38.46
C VAL A 573 -2.11 -20.97 -37.74
N PHE A 574 -2.94 -21.90 -38.23
CA PHE A 574 -3.25 -23.13 -37.51
C PHE A 574 -2.73 -24.41 -38.15
N ASP A 575 -1.98 -24.31 -39.25
CA ASP A 575 -1.54 -25.45 -40.08
C ASP A 575 -2.70 -26.43 -40.38
N SER A 576 -3.86 -25.86 -40.72
CA SER A 576 -5.13 -26.59 -40.83
C SER A 576 -6.10 -25.84 -41.74
N ARG A 577 -6.86 -26.56 -42.57
CA ARG A 577 -7.77 -25.94 -43.55
C ARG A 577 -9.23 -25.99 -43.13
N MET A 578 -10.01 -24.99 -43.50
CA MET A 578 -11.48 -25.05 -43.50
C MET A 578 -11.96 -25.86 -44.71
N ALA A 579 -11.78 -27.18 -44.63
CA ALA A 579 -11.96 -28.10 -45.76
C ALA A 579 -13.43 -28.46 -46.02
N TYR A 580 -14.28 -28.41 -45.00
CA TYR A 580 -15.69 -28.77 -45.15
C TYR A 580 -16.52 -27.52 -45.46
N SER A 581 -17.44 -27.63 -46.42
CA SER A 581 -18.38 -26.56 -46.74
C SER A 581 -19.82 -27.07 -46.76
N ARG A 582 -20.74 -26.33 -46.13
CA ARG A 582 -22.18 -26.63 -46.15
C ARG A 582 -22.97 -25.38 -46.54
N VAL A 583 -23.77 -25.48 -47.60
CA VAL A 583 -24.71 -24.42 -47.97
C VAL A 583 -25.93 -24.47 -47.05
N LYS A 584 -26.25 -23.34 -46.42
CA LYS A 584 -27.48 -23.09 -45.67
C LYS A 584 -28.38 -22.19 -46.49
N SER A 585 -29.59 -22.67 -46.75
CA SER A 585 -30.64 -21.89 -47.41
C SER A 585 -31.63 -21.41 -46.35
N THR A 586 -31.98 -20.13 -46.40
CA THR A 586 -32.98 -19.50 -45.54
C THR A 586 -34.00 -18.80 -46.40
N SER A 587 -35.29 -18.95 -46.10
CA SER A 587 -36.36 -18.15 -46.68
C SER A 587 -37.02 -17.30 -45.60
N GLY A 588 -37.48 -16.11 -45.96
CA GLY A 588 -38.20 -15.22 -45.08
C GLY A 588 -39.08 -14.25 -45.86
N ILE A 589 -40.09 -13.68 -45.23
CA ILE A 589 -41.00 -12.74 -45.87
C ILE A 589 -40.63 -11.32 -45.44
N ILE A 590 -40.22 -10.46 -46.38
CA ILE A 590 -39.99 -9.04 -46.12
C ILE A 590 -40.99 -8.24 -46.94
N ARG A 591 -41.86 -7.46 -46.26
CA ARG A 591 -42.92 -6.65 -46.88
C ARG A 591 -43.82 -7.46 -47.84
N GLY A 592 -44.22 -8.66 -47.43
CA GLY A 592 -45.13 -9.53 -48.22
C GLY A 592 -44.48 -10.28 -49.38
N LYS A 593 -43.18 -10.11 -49.63
CA LYS A 593 -42.43 -10.87 -50.65
C LYS A 593 -41.57 -11.94 -49.99
N GLU A 594 -41.64 -13.18 -50.51
CA GLU A 594 -40.72 -14.25 -50.13
C GLU A 594 -39.32 -13.93 -50.67
N ILE A 595 -38.36 -13.83 -49.75
CA ILE A 595 -36.95 -13.64 -50.05
C ILE A 595 -36.22 -14.92 -49.65
N LYS A 596 -35.56 -15.56 -50.61
CA LYS A 596 -34.68 -16.70 -50.39
C LYS A 596 -33.24 -16.21 -50.42
N GLY A 597 -32.45 -16.63 -49.45
CA GLY A 597 -31.02 -16.37 -49.36
C GLY A 597 -30.27 -17.66 -49.05
N SER A 598 -29.04 -17.75 -49.52
CA SER A 598 -28.11 -18.82 -49.13
C SER A 598 -26.82 -18.22 -48.58
N ALA A 599 -26.20 -18.95 -47.65
CA ALA A 599 -24.86 -18.68 -47.15
C ALA A 599 -24.10 -20.01 -47.01
N THR A 600 -22.79 -19.98 -47.16
CA THR A 600 -21.94 -21.16 -47.07
C THR A 600 -21.19 -21.13 -45.75
N ASP A 601 -21.32 -22.19 -44.96
CA ASP A 601 -20.49 -22.45 -43.79
C ASP A 601 -19.18 -23.09 -44.25
N PHE A 602 -18.04 -22.47 -43.98
CA PHE A 602 -16.70 -23.05 -44.11
C PHE A 602 -16.24 -23.53 -42.74
N ILE A 603 -16.02 -24.84 -42.59
CA ILE A 603 -15.86 -25.49 -41.30
C ILE A 603 -14.51 -26.20 -41.19
N ASN A 604 -13.87 -26.03 -40.04
CA ASN A 604 -12.77 -26.86 -39.57
C ASN A 604 -13.21 -27.64 -38.32
N PHE A 605 -12.97 -28.94 -38.26
CA PHE A 605 -13.34 -29.81 -37.13
C PHE A 605 -12.16 -30.16 -36.20
N ARG A 606 -11.04 -29.43 -36.29
CA ARG A 606 -9.92 -29.63 -35.35
C ARG A 606 -10.22 -28.89 -34.04
N LYS A 607 -9.87 -29.57 -32.94
CA LYS A 607 -10.04 -29.03 -31.58
C LYS A 607 -9.10 -27.85 -31.29
N ALA A 608 -7.83 -27.94 -31.68
CA ALA A 608 -6.82 -26.93 -31.34
C ALA A 608 -7.17 -25.51 -31.84
N PRO A 609 -7.56 -25.28 -33.12
CA PRO A 609 -7.98 -23.95 -33.57
C PRO A 609 -9.21 -23.43 -32.81
N ALA A 610 -10.17 -24.30 -32.53
CA ALA A 610 -11.38 -23.93 -31.80
C ALA A 610 -11.08 -23.55 -30.34
N GLN A 611 -10.16 -24.25 -29.68
CA GLN A 611 -9.73 -23.91 -28.32
C GLN A 611 -9.00 -22.58 -28.26
N GLU A 612 -8.05 -22.34 -29.18
CA GLU A 612 -7.29 -21.09 -29.19
C GLU A 612 -8.19 -19.89 -29.46
N LEU A 613 -9.08 -19.99 -30.46
CA LEU A 613 -10.04 -18.94 -30.76
C LEU A 613 -11.06 -18.73 -29.62
N SER A 614 -11.47 -19.79 -28.90
CA SER A 614 -12.34 -19.63 -27.72
C SER A 614 -11.63 -18.89 -26.59
N LYS A 615 -10.35 -19.22 -26.34
CA LYS A 615 -9.54 -18.54 -25.33
C LYS A 615 -9.39 -17.05 -25.62
N ILE A 616 -9.15 -16.68 -26.89
CA ILE A 616 -9.09 -15.28 -27.32
C ILE A 616 -10.46 -14.61 -27.16
N LYS A 617 -11.55 -15.30 -27.53
CA LYS A 617 -12.92 -14.78 -27.39
C LYS A 617 -13.28 -14.49 -25.92
N GLU A 618 -12.90 -15.38 -25.00
CA GLU A 618 -13.14 -15.24 -23.56
C GLU A 618 -12.28 -14.13 -22.93
N ASN A 619 -11.06 -13.92 -23.43
CA ASN A 619 -10.12 -12.92 -22.91
C ASN A 619 -9.88 -11.77 -23.92
N MET A 620 -10.91 -11.39 -24.67
CA MET A 620 -10.81 -10.44 -25.79
C MET A 620 -10.16 -9.11 -25.40
N VAL A 621 -10.57 -8.56 -24.26
CA VAL A 621 -10.05 -7.27 -23.76
C VAL A 621 -8.55 -7.36 -23.49
N ASP A 622 -8.13 -8.38 -22.74
CA ASP A 622 -6.72 -8.59 -22.40
C ASP A 622 -5.87 -8.84 -23.65
N TRP A 623 -6.35 -9.68 -24.56
CA TRP A 623 -5.68 -9.97 -25.83
C TRP A 623 -5.47 -8.70 -26.66
N VAL A 624 -6.51 -7.86 -26.83
CA VAL A 624 -6.41 -6.58 -27.55
C VAL A 624 -5.44 -5.61 -26.88
N LEU A 625 -5.39 -5.57 -25.55
CA LEU A 625 -4.46 -4.72 -24.81
C LEU A 625 -2.99 -5.10 -25.02
N HIS A 626 -2.71 -6.34 -25.44
CA HIS A 626 -1.36 -6.83 -25.74
C HIS A 626 -0.98 -6.77 -27.23
N LEU A 627 -1.91 -6.55 -28.16
CA LEU A 627 -1.58 -6.47 -29.60
C LEU A 627 -0.72 -5.25 -29.94
N ASP A 628 0.18 -5.38 -30.93
CA ASP A 628 0.86 -4.25 -31.56
C ASP A 628 -0.06 -3.48 -32.52
N ASP A 629 0.35 -2.28 -32.94
CA ASP A 629 -0.46 -1.43 -33.82
C ASP A 629 -0.79 -2.09 -35.15
N ASN A 630 0.12 -2.90 -35.69
CA ASN A 630 -0.11 -3.63 -36.94
C ASN A 630 -1.20 -4.70 -36.78
N SER A 631 -1.14 -5.48 -35.69
CA SER A 631 -2.15 -6.50 -35.39
C SER A 631 -3.50 -5.88 -35.03
N LEU A 632 -3.51 -4.74 -34.32
CA LEU A 632 -4.74 -3.99 -34.04
C LEU A 632 -5.44 -3.52 -35.32
N LYS A 633 -4.69 -2.97 -36.28
CA LYS A 633 -5.24 -2.56 -37.59
C LYS A 633 -5.78 -3.76 -38.37
N ASN A 634 -5.08 -4.89 -38.33
CA ASN A 634 -5.54 -6.12 -38.98
C ASN A 634 -6.80 -6.70 -38.31
N PHE A 635 -6.88 -6.69 -36.98
CA PHE A 635 -8.09 -7.07 -36.23
C PHE A 635 -9.29 -6.23 -36.67
N LEU A 636 -9.14 -4.89 -36.68
CA LEU A 636 -10.18 -3.99 -37.15
C LEU A 636 -10.55 -4.24 -38.63
N ALA A 637 -9.56 -4.47 -39.51
CA ALA A 637 -9.83 -4.79 -40.92
C ALA A 637 -10.66 -6.07 -41.08
N GLY A 638 -10.34 -7.12 -40.32
CA GLY A 638 -11.13 -8.36 -40.30
C GLY A 638 -12.55 -8.15 -39.81
N VAL A 639 -12.74 -7.34 -38.77
CA VAL A 639 -14.08 -6.94 -38.28
C VAL A 639 -14.85 -6.14 -39.33
N ILE A 640 -14.19 -5.19 -39.99
CA ILE A 640 -14.80 -4.35 -41.04
C ILE A 640 -15.22 -5.22 -42.23
N ASP A 641 -14.42 -6.20 -42.63
CA ASP A 641 -14.79 -7.13 -43.70
C ASP A 641 -15.90 -8.09 -43.29
N GLY A 642 -16.03 -8.42 -42.01
CA GLY A 642 -17.18 -9.17 -41.53
C GLY A 642 -18.47 -8.34 -41.56
N ASP A 643 -18.65 -7.53 -40.51
CA ASP A 643 -19.88 -6.78 -40.22
C ASP A 643 -19.82 -5.28 -40.55
N GLY A 644 -18.74 -4.82 -41.17
CA GLY A 644 -18.54 -3.42 -41.50
C GLY A 644 -19.22 -2.96 -42.79
N SER A 645 -19.47 -1.66 -42.87
CA SER A 645 -19.86 -0.96 -44.09
C SER A 645 -19.17 0.40 -44.17
N PHE A 646 -18.92 0.87 -45.39
CA PHE A 646 -18.35 2.18 -45.64
C PHE A 646 -19.36 3.05 -46.39
N ASN A 647 -19.65 4.23 -45.85
CA ASN A 647 -20.63 5.15 -46.43
C ASN A 647 -19.97 6.45 -46.92
N ILE A 648 -20.18 6.78 -48.20
CA ILE A 648 -19.62 7.96 -48.90
C ILE A 648 -20.55 9.20 -48.78
N THR A 649 -21.78 9.05 -48.27
CA THR A 649 -22.77 10.14 -48.21
C THR A 649 -22.31 11.37 -47.39
N HIS A 650 -21.35 11.20 -46.48
CA HIS A 650 -20.69 12.31 -45.79
C HIS A 650 -19.39 12.69 -46.49
N LYS A 651 -19.15 13.99 -46.70
CA LYS A 651 -18.00 14.61 -47.40
C LYS A 651 -16.58 14.11 -46.98
N SER A 652 -16.46 13.28 -45.96
CA SER A 652 -15.22 12.80 -45.33
C SER A 652 -15.15 11.28 -45.07
N GLY A 653 -16.15 10.49 -45.50
CA GLY A 653 -16.20 9.02 -45.33
C GLY A 653 -16.42 8.56 -43.89
N ARG A 654 -17.12 7.43 -43.69
CA ARG A 654 -17.36 6.82 -42.37
C ARG A 654 -17.49 5.31 -42.47
N ILE A 655 -16.80 4.61 -41.57
CA ILE A 655 -16.97 3.16 -41.37
C ILE A 655 -18.00 2.95 -40.27
N HIS A 656 -18.97 2.09 -40.52
CA HIS A 656 -19.95 1.62 -39.54
C HIS A 656 -19.72 0.13 -39.27
N ILE A 657 -19.60 -0.23 -38.00
CA ILE A 657 -19.48 -1.62 -37.53
C ILE A 657 -20.65 -1.89 -36.58
N TYR A 658 -21.39 -2.96 -36.85
CA TYR A 658 -22.49 -3.39 -35.99
C TYR A 658 -22.05 -4.61 -35.19
N ALA A 659 -21.94 -4.47 -33.88
CA ALA A 659 -21.52 -5.53 -32.97
C ALA A 659 -22.64 -5.87 -31.99
N SER A 660 -23.24 -7.06 -32.14
CA SER A 660 -24.27 -7.58 -31.21
C SER A 660 -23.69 -8.23 -29.95
N LYS A 661 -22.40 -8.59 -29.98
CA LYS A 661 -21.71 -9.30 -28.89
C LYS A 661 -20.89 -8.29 -28.07
N ASN A 662 -21.10 -8.23 -26.76
CA ASN A 662 -20.46 -7.24 -25.89
C ASN A 662 -18.92 -7.36 -25.89
N TYR A 663 -18.37 -8.58 -25.79
CA TYR A 663 -16.92 -8.80 -25.84
C TYR A 663 -16.30 -8.26 -27.14
N LEU A 664 -16.99 -8.41 -28.26
CA LEU A 664 -16.53 -7.93 -29.57
C LEU A 664 -16.59 -6.41 -29.64
N ALA A 665 -17.67 -5.80 -29.14
CA ALA A 665 -17.78 -4.35 -29.05
C ALA A 665 -16.65 -3.74 -28.19
N GLN A 666 -16.38 -4.33 -27.02
CA GLN A 666 -15.26 -3.93 -26.15
C GLN A 666 -13.92 -4.05 -26.86
N GLY A 667 -13.65 -5.18 -27.53
CA GLY A 667 -12.41 -5.38 -28.29
C GLY A 667 -12.22 -4.36 -29.41
N ILE A 668 -13.26 -4.06 -30.18
CA ILE A 668 -13.22 -3.06 -31.26
C ILE A 668 -12.94 -1.65 -30.71
N ILE A 669 -13.64 -1.26 -29.64
CA ILE A 669 -13.49 0.07 -29.02
C ILE A 669 -12.08 0.24 -28.45
N LEU A 670 -11.58 -0.76 -27.72
CA LEU A 670 -10.22 -0.73 -27.18
C LEU A 670 -9.17 -0.71 -28.28
N ALA A 671 -9.35 -1.47 -29.37
CA ALA A 671 -8.45 -1.44 -30.51
C ALA A 671 -8.39 -0.07 -31.17
N CYS A 672 -9.53 0.64 -31.24
CA CYS A 672 -9.56 2.01 -31.72
C CYS A 672 -8.78 2.93 -30.77
N LEU A 673 -9.06 2.90 -29.47
CA LEU A 673 -8.40 3.78 -28.50
C LEU A 673 -6.89 3.51 -28.37
N ARG A 674 -6.45 2.25 -28.47
CA ARG A 674 -5.03 1.86 -28.57
C ARG A 674 -4.34 2.43 -29.81
N LEU A 675 -5.08 2.66 -30.91
CA LEU A 675 -4.58 3.28 -32.15
C LEU A 675 -4.73 4.82 -32.16
N GLY A 676 -5.15 5.42 -31.04
CA GLY A 676 -5.44 6.86 -30.97
C GLY A 676 -6.71 7.28 -31.72
N ILE A 677 -7.55 6.31 -32.09
CA ILE A 677 -8.82 6.52 -32.79
C ILE A 677 -9.92 6.68 -31.75
N SER A 678 -10.67 7.79 -31.79
CA SER A 678 -11.87 7.97 -30.96
C SER A 678 -13.12 7.48 -31.69
N PRO A 679 -13.65 6.28 -31.39
CA PRO A 679 -14.88 5.80 -32.02
C PRO A 679 -16.11 6.53 -31.50
N GLN A 680 -17.14 6.67 -32.34
CA GLN A 680 -18.47 7.09 -31.89
C GLN A 680 -19.34 5.85 -31.68
N VAL A 681 -19.73 5.60 -30.44
CA VAL A 681 -20.48 4.41 -30.05
C VAL A 681 -21.92 4.79 -29.71
N SER A 682 -22.86 4.05 -30.29
CA SER A 682 -24.30 4.18 -30.02
C SER A 682 -24.92 2.80 -29.90
N LYS A 683 -25.96 2.65 -29.08
CA LYS A 683 -26.67 1.39 -28.89
C LYS A 683 -28.04 1.46 -29.57
N ASN A 684 -28.33 0.50 -30.44
CA ASN A 684 -29.63 0.33 -31.07
C ASN A 684 -30.34 -0.89 -30.48
N ARG A 685 -31.60 -0.75 -30.03
CA ARG A 685 -32.47 -1.84 -29.56
C ARG A 685 -31.85 -2.74 -28.46
N ASP A 686 -31.24 -2.13 -27.46
CA ASP A 686 -30.64 -2.72 -26.25
C ASP A 686 -29.59 -3.84 -26.41
N SER A 687 -29.29 -4.28 -27.63
CA SER A 687 -28.49 -5.47 -27.91
C SER A 687 -27.43 -5.31 -29.01
N CYS A 688 -27.42 -4.20 -29.76
CA CYS A 688 -26.44 -4.01 -30.85
C CYS A 688 -25.74 -2.65 -30.77
N PHE A 689 -24.41 -2.68 -30.69
CA PHE A 689 -23.55 -1.50 -30.75
C PHE A 689 -23.29 -1.10 -32.20
N ASN A 690 -23.53 0.16 -32.54
CA ASN A 690 -23.11 0.78 -33.78
C ASN A 690 -21.88 1.64 -33.47
N ILE A 691 -20.71 1.13 -33.88
CA ILE A 691 -19.40 1.74 -33.70
C ILE A 691 -19.02 2.42 -35.00
N GLN A 692 -18.79 3.73 -34.94
CA GLN A 692 -18.47 4.54 -36.10
C GLN A 692 -17.04 5.04 -36.02
N ILE A 693 -16.26 4.74 -37.06
CA ILE A 693 -14.87 5.18 -37.19
C ILE A 693 -14.80 6.25 -38.27
N VAL A 694 -14.14 7.36 -37.95
CA VAL A 694 -13.92 8.50 -38.86
C VAL A 694 -12.44 8.91 -38.94
N GLU A 695 -11.55 8.22 -38.22
CA GLU A 695 -10.11 8.51 -38.14
C GLU A 695 -9.35 7.33 -38.76
N ASN A 696 -8.17 7.58 -39.33
CA ASN A 696 -7.29 6.56 -39.95
C ASN A 696 -7.99 5.64 -40.97
N LEU A 697 -9.00 6.16 -41.68
CA LEU A 697 -9.84 5.38 -42.60
C LEU A 697 -9.05 4.75 -43.75
N ASP A 698 -8.04 5.47 -44.26
CA ASP A 698 -7.19 5.07 -45.37
C ASP A 698 -6.33 3.86 -45.00
N GLN A 699 -5.71 3.91 -43.82
CA GLN A 699 -4.93 2.81 -43.29
C GLN A 699 -5.81 1.57 -43.06
N LEU A 700 -6.99 1.74 -42.46
CA LEU A 700 -7.91 0.63 -42.20
C LEU A 700 -8.46 0.02 -43.50
N LEU A 701 -8.94 0.83 -44.44
CA LEU A 701 -9.49 0.37 -45.72
C LEU A 701 -8.42 -0.20 -46.67
N SER A 702 -7.14 0.12 -46.47
CA SER A 702 -6.06 -0.50 -47.25
C SER A 702 -5.86 -1.99 -46.89
N LEU A 703 -6.20 -2.38 -45.67
CA LEU A 703 -6.03 -3.74 -45.15
C LEU A 703 -7.28 -4.62 -45.35
N THR A 704 -8.44 -4.02 -45.61
CA THR A 704 -9.69 -4.74 -45.88
C THR A 704 -9.67 -5.41 -47.27
N LYS A 705 -10.46 -6.46 -47.42
CA LYS A 705 -10.59 -7.32 -48.60
C LYS A 705 -11.98 -7.24 -49.23
N ARG A 706 -13.02 -6.94 -48.45
CA ARG A 706 -14.40 -6.73 -48.91
C ARG A 706 -14.74 -5.24 -48.96
N VAL A 707 -14.56 -4.52 -47.86
CA VAL A 707 -15.03 -3.13 -47.78
C VAL A 707 -13.99 -2.19 -48.37
N LYS A 708 -14.28 -1.63 -49.55
CA LYS A 708 -13.40 -0.67 -50.24
C LYS A 708 -14.03 0.71 -50.29
N GLY A 709 -13.20 1.75 -50.33
CA GLY A 709 -13.65 3.13 -50.43
C GLY A 709 -12.53 4.09 -50.75
N SER A 710 -12.84 5.14 -51.51
CA SER A 710 -11.93 6.27 -51.74
C SER A 710 -12.19 7.38 -50.72
N ILE A 711 -11.12 7.89 -50.12
CA ILE A 711 -11.21 8.94 -49.10
C ILE A 711 -10.76 10.26 -49.72
N LYS A 712 -11.56 11.30 -49.53
CA LYS A 712 -11.14 12.67 -49.83
C LYS A 712 -10.28 13.19 -48.68
N GLU A 713 -9.17 13.84 -49.01
CA GLU A 713 -8.26 14.44 -48.02
C GLU A 713 -9.03 15.36 -47.06
N LYS A 714 -8.90 15.11 -45.75
CA LYS A 714 -9.60 15.89 -44.73
C LYS A 714 -8.83 17.17 -44.43
N LYS A 715 -9.48 18.32 -44.67
CA LYS A 715 -8.95 19.64 -44.27
C LYS A 715 -9.01 19.91 -42.76
N LEU A 716 -9.80 19.14 -42.01
CA LEU A 716 -10.04 19.27 -40.57
C LEU A 716 -9.77 17.94 -39.88
N GLY A 717 -9.09 17.98 -38.74
CA GLY A 717 -8.91 16.81 -37.87
C GLY A 717 -10.08 16.61 -36.91
N THR A 718 -9.91 15.62 -36.04
CA THR A 718 -10.96 15.08 -35.16
C THR A 718 -10.61 15.14 -33.68
N LYS A 719 -9.35 15.46 -33.36
CA LYS A 719 -8.91 15.78 -32.00
C LYS A 719 -9.29 17.21 -31.66
N LEU A 720 -10.26 17.37 -30.77
CA LEU A 720 -10.94 18.64 -30.52
C LEU A 720 -10.65 19.20 -29.13
N PHE A 721 -10.52 20.52 -29.03
CA PHE A 721 -10.26 21.25 -27.78
C PHE A 721 -11.14 22.49 -27.63
N SER A 722 -11.48 22.87 -26.40
CA SER A 722 -12.27 24.09 -26.15
C SER A 722 -11.51 25.35 -26.56
N ALA A 723 -12.11 26.18 -27.41
CA ALA A 723 -11.57 27.50 -27.73
C ALA A 723 -11.43 28.37 -26.48
N ARG A 724 -12.46 28.37 -25.62
CA ARG A 724 -12.52 29.20 -24.42
C ARG A 724 -11.41 28.81 -23.45
N GLN A 725 -11.30 27.53 -23.13
CA GLN A 725 -10.35 27.04 -22.14
C GLN A 725 -8.90 27.06 -22.63
N LEU A 726 -8.68 27.18 -23.94
CA LEU A 726 -7.35 27.38 -24.52
C LEU A 726 -6.95 28.84 -24.71
N PHE A 727 -7.88 29.78 -24.92
CA PHE A 727 -7.54 31.09 -25.48
C PHE A 727 -8.19 32.31 -24.80
N SER A 728 -8.97 32.14 -23.73
CA SER A 728 -9.65 33.27 -23.07
C SER A 728 -8.70 34.43 -22.71
N ASP A 729 -7.52 34.10 -22.16
CA ASP A 729 -6.51 35.07 -21.72
C ASP A 729 -5.71 35.75 -22.84
N ILE A 730 -5.77 35.21 -24.07
CA ILE A 730 -5.04 35.74 -25.23
C ILE A 730 -5.98 35.98 -26.42
N THR A 731 -7.26 36.25 -26.14
CA THR A 731 -8.32 36.38 -27.14
C THR A 731 -7.92 37.34 -28.26
N ASP A 732 -7.38 38.52 -27.92
CA ASP A 732 -7.06 39.54 -28.92
C ASP A 732 -5.83 39.18 -29.77
N GLU A 733 -4.87 38.43 -29.21
CA GLU A 733 -3.68 37.96 -29.94
C GLU A 733 -4.03 36.90 -30.99
N VAL A 734 -4.93 35.96 -30.65
CA VAL A 734 -5.29 34.85 -31.55
C VAL A 734 -6.44 35.18 -32.49
N ASN A 735 -7.14 36.30 -32.29
CA ASN A 735 -8.34 36.66 -33.04
C ASN A 735 -8.04 37.36 -34.37
N VAL A 736 -7.47 36.63 -35.32
CA VAL A 736 -7.21 37.15 -36.67
C VAL A 736 -8.50 37.20 -37.51
N LYS A 737 -8.78 38.39 -38.08
CA LYS A 737 -10.00 38.69 -38.86
C LYS A 737 -11.31 38.43 -38.12
N GLY A 738 -11.32 38.50 -36.78
CA GLY A 738 -12.53 38.29 -35.98
C GLY A 738 -13.04 36.84 -35.90
N LYS A 739 -12.25 35.85 -36.32
CA LYS A 739 -12.73 34.46 -36.53
C LYS A 739 -12.69 33.57 -35.29
N ILE A 740 -11.85 33.87 -34.30
CA ILE A 740 -11.66 33.00 -33.11
C ILE A 740 -12.50 33.47 -31.93
N LYS A 741 -12.68 34.79 -31.76
CA LYS A 741 -13.48 35.38 -30.66
C LYS A 741 -14.91 34.81 -30.57
N PRO A 742 -15.66 34.57 -31.68
CA PRO A 742 -16.95 33.90 -31.61
C PRO A 742 -16.86 32.44 -31.11
N SER A 743 -15.76 31.75 -31.40
CA SER A 743 -15.54 30.38 -30.92
C SER A 743 -15.24 30.35 -29.42
N ILE A 744 -14.50 31.33 -28.91
CA ILE A 744 -14.23 31.51 -27.47
C ILE A 744 -15.54 31.83 -26.74
N ASN A 745 -16.29 32.84 -27.20
CA ASN A 745 -17.53 33.29 -26.57
C ASN A 745 -18.60 32.19 -26.49
N ASN A 746 -18.72 31.38 -27.54
CA ASN A 746 -19.69 30.28 -27.59
C ASN A 746 -19.13 28.94 -27.06
N ASN A 747 -17.93 28.95 -26.47
CA ASN A 747 -17.18 27.77 -26.03
C ASN A 747 -17.25 26.62 -27.06
N LEU A 748 -16.86 26.91 -28.31
CA LEU A 748 -16.82 25.93 -29.38
C LEU A 748 -15.56 25.07 -29.30
N LEU A 749 -15.66 23.84 -29.81
CA LEU A 749 -14.53 22.96 -29.97
C LEU A 749 -13.78 23.27 -31.27
N LEU A 750 -12.47 23.46 -31.17
CA LEU A 750 -11.55 23.71 -32.28
C LEU A 750 -10.74 22.45 -32.56
N ASP A 751 -10.50 22.22 -33.85
CA ASP A 751 -9.65 21.15 -34.34
C ASP A 751 -8.17 21.41 -34.06
N GLY A 752 -7.47 20.41 -33.54
CA GLY A 752 -6.03 20.47 -33.24
C GLY A 752 -5.16 20.80 -34.44
N MET A 753 -5.46 20.26 -35.63
CA MET A 753 -4.71 20.60 -36.86
C MET A 753 -4.93 22.06 -37.26
N LYS A 754 -6.16 22.55 -37.15
CA LYS A 754 -6.49 23.97 -37.37
C LYS A 754 -5.79 24.88 -36.37
N ILE A 755 -5.71 24.49 -35.10
CA ILE A 755 -4.97 25.23 -34.07
C ILE A 755 -3.50 25.31 -34.48
N SER A 756 -2.87 24.17 -34.80
CA SER A 756 -1.46 24.12 -35.19
C SER A 756 -1.15 24.91 -36.46
N ARG A 757 -2.02 24.85 -37.48
CA ARG A 757 -1.77 25.52 -38.78
C ARG A 757 -2.08 27.02 -38.76
N ASN A 758 -3.15 27.43 -38.08
CA ASN A 758 -3.70 28.78 -38.24
C ASN A 758 -3.56 29.65 -37.00
N ILE A 759 -3.46 29.06 -35.80
CA ILE A 759 -3.42 29.81 -34.54
C ILE A 759 -1.99 29.84 -33.98
N MET A 760 -1.32 28.70 -33.95
CA MET A 760 0.03 28.59 -33.39
C MET A 760 1.07 29.52 -34.06
N PRO A 761 1.05 29.78 -35.38
CA PRO A 761 1.96 30.74 -36.00
C PRO A 761 1.76 32.19 -35.56
N LEU A 762 0.57 32.55 -35.07
CA LEU A 762 0.21 33.91 -34.66
C LEU A 762 0.75 34.27 -33.27
N LEU A 763 1.03 33.26 -32.44
CA LEU A 763 1.47 33.43 -31.07
C LEU A 763 2.90 33.99 -31.03
N LYS A 764 3.13 35.05 -30.26
CA LYS A 764 4.47 35.64 -30.09
C LYS A 764 5.26 34.92 -28.99
N ASP A 765 4.60 34.54 -27.91
CA ASP A 765 5.21 33.88 -26.76
C ASP A 765 5.58 32.40 -27.05
N SER A 766 6.87 32.09 -26.93
CA SER A 766 7.43 30.75 -27.11
C SER A 766 6.97 29.74 -26.06
N ASN A 767 6.69 30.19 -24.83
CA ASN A 767 6.17 29.35 -23.75
C ASN A 767 4.72 28.93 -24.02
N ILE A 768 3.89 29.87 -24.52
CA ILE A 768 2.51 29.57 -24.91
C ILE A 768 2.48 28.57 -26.08
N LYS A 769 3.34 28.78 -27.10
CA LYS A 769 3.51 27.83 -28.22
C LYS A 769 3.87 26.43 -27.73
N THR A 770 4.84 26.33 -26.82
CA THR A 770 5.30 25.05 -26.27
C THR A 770 4.19 24.33 -25.49
N ARG A 771 3.47 25.05 -24.60
CA ARG A 771 2.33 24.48 -23.85
C ARG A 771 1.23 24.00 -24.79
N LEU A 772 0.89 24.79 -25.80
CA LEU A 772 -0.14 24.42 -26.77
C LEU A 772 0.28 23.19 -27.57
N LYS A 773 1.55 23.11 -28.00
CA LYS A 773 2.11 21.91 -28.66
C LYS A 773 2.01 20.67 -27.78
N ASN A 774 2.30 20.78 -26.48
CA ASN A 774 2.16 19.67 -25.53
C ASN A 774 0.71 19.21 -25.38
N ILE A 775 -0.25 20.14 -25.31
CA ILE A 775 -1.69 19.81 -25.29
C ILE A 775 -2.12 19.11 -26.58
N LEU A 776 -1.67 19.59 -27.75
CA LEU A 776 -2.04 18.96 -29.02
C LEU A 776 -1.48 17.52 -29.13
N ASN A 777 -0.32 17.26 -28.52
CA ASN A 777 0.37 15.96 -28.49
C ASN A 777 0.02 15.07 -27.29
N SER A 778 -0.91 15.49 -26.42
CA SER A 778 -1.32 14.74 -25.22
C SER A 778 -2.11 13.47 -25.57
N ASP A 779 -2.43 12.64 -24.57
CA ASP A 779 -3.35 11.50 -24.73
C ASP A 779 -4.79 11.85 -24.33
N PHE A 780 -5.19 13.12 -24.49
CA PHE A 780 -6.57 13.53 -24.26
C PHE A 780 -7.10 14.49 -25.34
N ARG A 781 -8.43 14.53 -25.43
CA ARG A 781 -9.22 15.55 -26.14
C ARG A 781 -10.34 16.06 -25.24
N MET A 782 -11.13 17.02 -25.70
CA MET A 782 -12.19 17.61 -24.88
C MET A 782 -13.60 17.31 -25.42
N GLN A 783 -14.54 17.06 -24.50
CA GLN A 783 -15.96 16.81 -24.81
C GLN A 783 -16.91 17.61 -23.89
N ARG A 784 -18.17 17.76 -24.31
CA ARG A 784 -19.22 18.44 -23.54
C ARG A 784 -19.85 17.48 -22.53
N LEU A 785 -20.20 18.03 -21.37
CA LEU A 785 -21.04 17.38 -20.37
C LEU A 785 -22.46 17.96 -20.39
N GLN A 786 -23.44 17.11 -20.10
CA GLN A 786 -24.82 17.53 -19.85
C GLN A 786 -25.44 16.68 -18.74
N LYS A 787 -26.00 17.33 -17.70
CA LYS A 787 -26.87 16.65 -16.72
C LYS A 787 -28.14 16.20 -17.43
N LEU A 788 -28.48 14.92 -17.31
CA LEU A 788 -29.74 14.38 -17.82
C LEU A 788 -30.79 14.34 -16.72
N GLU A 789 -30.45 13.68 -15.62
CA GLU A 789 -31.35 13.41 -14.51
C GLU A 789 -30.57 13.31 -13.20
N GLU A 790 -31.28 13.53 -12.10
CA GLU A 790 -30.78 13.31 -10.74
C GLU A 790 -31.35 11.97 -10.25
N GLN A 791 -30.48 11.12 -9.74
CA GLN A 791 -30.83 9.79 -9.25
C GLN A 791 -31.05 9.82 -7.74
N GLU A 792 -31.76 8.81 -7.23
CA GLU A 792 -31.92 8.59 -5.81
C GLU A 792 -30.59 8.23 -5.12
N VAL A 793 -30.62 8.17 -3.79
CA VAL A 793 -29.47 7.76 -3.00
C VAL A 793 -29.15 6.31 -3.31
N GLN A 794 -27.95 6.05 -3.84
CA GLN A 794 -27.46 4.70 -4.14
C GLN A 794 -26.06 4.50 -3.55
N GLU A 795 -25.60 3.24 -3.55
CA GLU A 795 -24.22 2.94 -3.22
C GLU A 795 -23.28 3.49 -4.31
N VAL A 796 -22.27 4.21 -3.85
CA VAL A 796 -21.27 4.85 -4.69
C VAL A 796 -19.88 4.48 -4.20
N TYR A 797 -18.96 4.38 -5.16
CA TYR A 797 -17.64 3.77 -4.99
C TYR A 797 -16.55 4.75 -5.43
N ASN A 798 -15.38 4.65 -4.82
CA ASN A 798 -14.16 5.32 -5.25
C ASN A 798 -12.93 4.48 -4.87
N PHE A 799 -11.76 4.81 -5.40
CA PHE A 799 -10.47 4.31 -4.92
C PHE A 799 -9.39 5.35 -5.19
N GLU A 800 -8.27 5.20 -4.49
CA GLU A 800 -7.06 5.97 -4.69
C GLU A 800 -6.18 5.34 -5.77
N VAL A 801 -5.23 6.11 -6.31
CA VAL A 801 -4.35 5.65 -7.39
C VAL A 801 -2.94 6.10 -7.09
N GLU A 802 -2.00 5.16 -7.23
CA GLU A 802 -0.58 5.36 -6.98
C GLU A 802 0.02 6.47 -7.86
N ASP A 803 0.82 7.34 -7.25
CA ASP A 803 1.58 8.48 -7.83
C ASP A 803 0.76 9.59 -8.54
N ASN A 804 -0.46 9.29 -8.97
CA ASN A 804 -1.30 10.18 -9.75
C ASN A 804 -2.66 10.31 -9.08
N HIS A 805 -3.05 11.54 -8.74
CA HIS A 805 -4.40 11.84 -8.25
C HIS A 805 -5.47 11.79 -9.37
N THR A 806 -5.30 10.98 -10.42
CA THR A 806 -6.25 10.88 -11.54
C THR A 806 -6.46 9.44 -11.99
N TYR A 807 -7.63 9.17 -12.55
CA TYR A 807 -7.92 7.90 -13.24
C TYR A 807 -8.93 8.05 -14.36
N VAL A 808 -9.12 6.97 -15.11
CA VAL A 808 -10.04 6.90 -16.25
C VAL A 808 -11.20 5.98 -15.92
N VAL A 809 -12.42 6.52 -16.02
CA VAL A 809 -13.68 5.76 -15.97
C VAL A 809 -14.34 5.74 -17.34
N PHE A 810 -15.24 4.80 -17.58
CA PHE A 810 -15.88 4.61 -18.87
C PHE A 810 -17.40 4.77 -18.74
N THR A 811 -18.00 5.48 -19.70
CA THR A 811 -19.46 5.55 -19.82
C THR A 811 -20.05 4.21 -20.23
N GLU A 812 -21.39 4.09 -20.21
CA GLU A 812 -22.12 2.93 -20.72
C GLU A 812 -21.78 2.59 -22.19
N ASN A 813 -21.36 3.58 -22.99
CA ASN A 813 -20.90 3.41 -24.37
C ASN A 813 -19.36 3.48 -24.49
N TYR A 814 -18.63 3.26 -23.40
CA TYR A 814 -17.18 3.17 -23.34
C TYR A 814 -16.41 4.45 -23.75
N ALA A 815 -16.97 5.62 -23.50
CA ALA A 815 -16.21 6.87 -23.61
C ALA A 815 -15.30 7.04 -22.38
N PRO A 816 -13.96 7.17 -22.53
CA PRO A 816 -13.01 7.18 -21.42
C PRO A 816 -12.84 8.59 -20.81
N LEU A 817 -13.48 8.81 -19.68
CA LEU A 817 -13.50 10.08 -18.96
C LEU A 817 -12.36 10.17 -17.95
N ILE A 818 -11.61 11.28 -17.96
CA ILE A 818 -10.50 11.50 -17.01
C ILE A 818 -11.01 12.25 -15.78
N VAL A 819 -10.79 11.68 -14.60
CA VAL A 819 -11.32 12.14 -13.32
C VAL A 819 -10.21 12.35 -12.29
N TRP A 820 -10.47 13.12 -11.23
CA TRP A 820 -9.47 13.49 -10.22
C TRP A 820 -9.87 13.02 -8.80
N ASN A 821 -8.89 12.62 -7.98
CA ASN A 821 -9.05 12.17 -6.58
C ASN A 821 -8.83 13.29 -5.55
N CYS A 822 -9.64 13.32 -4.48
CA CYS A 822 -9.58 14.38 -3.47
C CYS A 822 -8.29 14.33 -2.61
N HIS A 823 -7.53 15.43 -2.60
CA HIS A 823 -6.23 15.57 -1.94
C HIS A 823 -6.30 15.69 -0.39
N ALA A 824 -7.34 16.33 0.16
CA ALA A 824 -7.43 16.63 1.60
C ALA A 824 -7.60 15.39 2.48
N ALA A 825 -8.37 14.41 2.01
CA ALA A 825 -8.69 13.21 2.79
C ALA A 825 -7.51 12.23 2.91
N ILE A 826 -6.66 12.17 1.89
CA ILE A 826 -5.49 11.28 1.83
C ILE A 826 -4.42 11.76 2.81
N VAL A 827 -4.00 13.01 2.64
CA VAL A 827 -2.91 13.63 3.41
C VAL A 827 -3.26 13.76 4.89
N SER A 828 -4.51 14.10 5.23
CA SER A 828 -4.94 14.23 6.64
C SER A 828 -5.02 12.90 7.38
N ARG A 829 -5.28 11.79 6.68
CA ARG A 829 -5.25 10.43 7.26
C ARG A 829 -3.82 9.96 7.51
N GLU A 830 -2.92 10.18 6.55
CA GLU A 830 -1.49 9.87 6.70
C GLU A 830 -0.86 10.63 7.88
N MET A 831 -1.32 11.85 8.14
CA MET A 831 -0.83 12.70 9.23
C MET A 831 -1.56 12.49 10.57
N GLY A 832 -2.68 11.77 10.59
CA GLY A 832 -3.54 11.65 11.77
C GLY A 832 -4.21 12.96 12.22
N THR A 833 -4.26 13.99 11.37
CA THR A 833 -4.85 15.29 11.68
C THR A 833 -6.37 15.26 11.50
N PRO A 834 -7.20 15.62 12.50
CA PRO A 834 -8.66 15.66 12.37
C PRO A 834 -9.09 16.51 11.19
N CYS A 835 -9.91 15.94 10.29
CA CYS A 835 -10.26 16.59 9.03
C CYS A 835 -11.74 16.42 8.69
N ILE A 836 -12.42 17.56 8.48
CA ILE A 836 -13.78 17.65 7.95
C ILE A 836 -13.71 18.26 6.55
N VAL A 837 -14.31 17.58 5.59
CA VAL A 837 -14.30 18.00 4.19
C VAL A 837 -15.73 18.18 3.68
N GLY A 838 -15.94 18.94 2.61
CA GLY A 838 -17.25 19.03 1.96
C GLY A 838 -18.30 19.82 2.77
N THR A 839 -17.86 20.79 3.57
CA THR A 839 -18.77 21.64 4.37
C THR A 839 -19.55 22.67 3.55
N VAL A 840 -19.23 22.80 2.25
CA VAL A 840 -19.79 23.72 1.25
C VAL A 840 -19.51 25.20 1.51
N HIS A 841 -19.52 25.64 2.78
CA HIS A 841 -19.53 27.06 3.15
C HIS A 841 -18.57 27.43 4.31
N ALA A 842 -17.61 26.59 4.70
CA ALA A 842 -16.64 26.91 5.78
C ALA A 842 -15.99 28.30 5.65
N THR A 843 -15.48 28.66 4.47
CA THR A 843 -14.77 29.94 4.26
C THR A 843 -15.69 31.16 4.27
N SER A 844 -17.00 30.97 4.21
CA SER A 844 -18.00 32.04 4.32
C SER A 844 -18.66 32.11 5.70
N VAL A 845 -18.64 31.00 6.44
CA VAL A 845 -19.29 30.85 7.75
C VAL A 845 -18.28 31.10 8.88
N LEU A 846 -17.05 30.66 8.72
CA LEU A 846 -15.98 30.82 9.70
C LEU A 846 -15.15 32.08 9.39
N GLN A 847 -14.74 32.80 10.44
CA GLN A 847 -13.95 34.02 10.36
C GLN A 847 -12.49 33.74 10.72
N ASP A 848 -11.56 34.50 10.14
CA ASP A 848 -10.14 34.38 10.50
C ASP A 848 -9.95 34.70 12.00
N ARG A 849 -9.12 33.90 12.67
CA ARG A 849 -8.89 33.89 14.13
C ARG A 849 -10.11 33.55 14.99
N GLN A 850 -11.21 33.07 14.40
CA GLN A 850 -12.35 32.59 15.18
C GLN A 850 -11.97 31.30 15.91
N GLU A 851 -12.18 31.24 17.22
CA GLU A 851 -12.00 30.00 17.96
C GLU A 851 -13.15 29.00 17.65
N VAL A 852 -12.80 27.77 17.30
CA VAL A 852 -13.76 26.71 16.96
C VAL A 852 -13.32 25.37 17.53
N THR A 853 -14.26 24.43 17.64
CA THR A 853 -14.00 23.03 17.94
C THR A 853 -14.44 22.16 16.75
N VAL A 854 -13.48 21.50 16.12
CA VAL A 854 -13.68 20.56 15.01
C VAL A 854 -13.83 19.15 15.59
N TYR A 855 -15.06 18.63 15.59
CA TYR A 855 -15.33 17.22 15.90
C TYR A 855 -15.41 16.44 14.60
N ALA A 856 -14.24 16.09 14.08
CA ALA A 856 -14.12 15.40 12.81
C ALA A 856 -14.81 14.04 12.82
N SER A 857 -14.75 13.26 13.92
CA SER A 857 -15.42 11.94 13.96
C SER A 857 -16.95 11.98 13.81
N LYS A 858 -17.59 13.14 14.07
CA LYS A 858 -19.03 13.35 13.81
C LYS A 858 -19.29 14.28 12.61
N GLY A 859 -18.24 14.78 11.95
CA GLY A 859 -18.36 15.75 10.86
C GLY A 859 -18.95 17.10 11.28
N VAL A 860 -18.72 17.57 12.52
CA VAL A 860 -19.34 18.80 13.06
C VAL A 860 -18.30 19.81 13.53
N VAL A 861 -18.50 21.09 13.22
CA VAL A 861 -17.74 22.21 13.79
C VAL A 861 -18.64 23.03 14.73
N TYR A 862 -18.17 23.24 15.95
CA TYR A 862 -18.86 24.00 17.01
C TYR A 862 -18.24 25.39 17.21
N ALA A 863 -19.06 26.31 17.71
CA ALA A 863 -18.65 27.66 18.07
C ALA A 863 -17.82 27.67 19.35
N GLY A 864 -16.65 28.32 19.30
CA GLY A 864 -15.75 28.45 20.43
C GLY A 864 -15.09 27.12 20.82
N LYS A 865 -14.31 27.20 21.90
CA LYS A 865 -13.81 26.02 22.59
C LYS A 865 -14.95 25.39 23.39
N VAL A 866 -15.41 24.21 22.96
CA VAL A 866 -16.45 23.48 23.71
C VAL A 866 -15.78 22.56 24.72
N GLU A 867 -16.30 22.54 25.94
CA GLU A 867 -15.90 21.54 26.94
C GLU A 867 -16.26 20.14 26.44
N ILE A 868 -15.23 19.33 26.18
CA ILE A 868 -15.36 17.91 25.94
C ILE A 868 -15.63 17.27 27.31
N LYS A 869 -16.90 17.13 27.70
CA LYS A 869 -17.26 16.37 28.89
C LYS A 869 -17.25 14.89 28.53
N GLU A 870 -16.16 14.22 28.90
CA GLU A 870 -16.17 12.77 29.04
C GLU A 870 -17.24 12.43 30.08
N LYS A 871 -18.32 11.77 29.63
CA LYS A 871 -19.25 11.16 30.57
C LYS A 871 -18.49 10.00 31.20
N LYS A 872 -17.86 10.24 32.35
CA LYS A 872 -17.37 9.16 33.21
C LYS A 872 -18.56 8.26 33.52
N SER A 873 -18.59 7.06 32.96
CA SER A 873 -19.28 5.97 33.61
C SER A 873 -18.62 5.83 34.97
N SER A 874 -19.37 6.16 36.02
CA SER A 874 -19.00 5.87 37.40
C SER A 874 -19.00 4.36 37.62
N GLY A 875 -17.92 3.72 37.17
CA GLY A 875 -17.39 2.47 37.68
C GLY A 875 -15.93 2.72 38.04
N PRO A 876 -15.37 2.08 39.09
CA PRO A 876 -13.95 2.22 39.38
C PRO A 876 -13.14 1.78 38.15
N LEU A 877 -12.03 2.48 37.85
CA LEU A 877 -10.99 1.94 36.96
C LEU A 877 -10.71 0.52 37.43
N SER A 878 -10.92 -0.46 36.56
CA SER A 878 -10.64 -1.86 36.87
C SER A 878 -9.20 -1.98 37.38
N SER A 879 -9.09 -2.60 38.53
CA SER A 879 -7.93 -2.81 39.39
C SER A 879 -6.84 -3.74 38.84
N ASP A 880 -6.65 -3.81 37.52
CA ASP A 880 -5.79 -4.81 36.86
C ASP A 880 -4.54 -4.20 36.21
N VAL A 881 -4.02 -3.09 36.75
CA VAL A 881 -2.66 -2.66 36.41
C VAL A 881 -1.69 -3.54 37.20
N PRO A 882 -0.89 -4.39 36.55
CA PRO A 882 0.02 -5.27 37.27
C PRO A 882 1.06 -4.45 38.03
N GLU A 883 1.18 -4.72 39.32
CA GLU A 883 2.21 -4.11 40.16
C GLU A 883 3.58 -4.65 39.73
N THR A 884 4.54 -3.75 39.53
CA THR A 884 5.87 -4.05 38.99
C THR A 884 6.94 -3.49 39.92
N LYS A 885 8.02 -4.26 40.13
CA LYS A 885 9.19 -3.82 40.91
C LYS A 885 9.96 -2.76 40.14
N THR A 886 10.20 -3.01 38.86
CA THR A 886 10.79 -2.08 37.89
C THR A 886 9.81 -0.96 37.59
N LYS A 887 10.23 0.29 37.79
CA LYS A 887 9.36 1.45 37.55
C LYS A 887 9.26 1.79 36.07
N ILE A 888 8.06 2.05 35.58
CA ILE A 888 7.81 2.44 34.19
C ILE A 888 7.61 3.94 34.12
N LYS A 889 8.59 4.65 33.59
CA LYS A 889 8.59 6.11 33.46
C LYS A 889 8.31 6.51 32.01
N VAL A 890 8.07 7.79 31.78
CA VAL A 890 7.90 8.35 30.44
C VAL A 890 9.06 9.24 30.01
N ILE A 891 9.23 9.38 28.71
CA ILE A 891 10.05 10.42 28.08
C ILE A 891 9.13 11.61 27.78
N LEU A 892 9.46 12.80 28.28
CA LEU A 892 8.61 13.98 28.14
C LEU A 892 9.45 15.26 28.02
N ASP A 893 9.48 15.79 26.81
CA ASP A 893 10.31 16.97 26.48
C ASP A 893 9.45 18.25 26.30
N ILE A 894 8.13 18.09 26.22
CA ILE A 894 7.18 19.19 25.96
C ILE A 894 6.34 19.44 27.22
N PRO A 895 6.53 20.58 27.92
CA PRO A 895 5.81 20.89 29.15
C PRO A 895 4.27 20.87 29.03
N ASP A 896 3.72 21.21 27.87
CA ASP A 896 2.27 21.22 27.63
C ASP A 896 1.64 19.82 27.62
N LEU A 897 2.42 18.77 27.39
CA LEU A 897 1.94 17.39 27.38
C LEU A 897 2.02 16.72 28.76
N ALA A 898 2.49 17.43 29.79
CA ALA A 898 2.76 16.85 31.11
C ALA A 898 1.54 16.24 31.79
N GLU A 899 0.38 16.90 31.75
CA GLU A 899 -0.87 16.39 32.33
C GLU A 899 -1.33 15.10 31.63
N LYS A 900 -1.25 15.08 30.29
CA LYS A 900 -1.58 13.88 29.50
C LYS A 900 -0.65 12.72 29.83
N ALA A 901 0.64 13.00 29.95
CA ALA A 901 1.64 12.00 30.28
C ALA A 901 1.45 11.48 31.72
N ALA A 902 1.11 12.34 32.69
CA ALA A 902 0.83 11.94 34.06
C ALA A 902 -0.39 11.00 34.16
N ASN A 903 -1.39 11.20 33.30
CA ASN A 903 -2.59 10.37 33.24
C ASN A 903 -2.38 8.99 32.57
N SER A 904 -1.20 8.72 31.99
CA SER A 904 -0.86 7.41 31.41
C SER A 904 -0.62 6.30 32.45
N GLY A 905 -0.62 6.62 33.75
CA GLY A 905 -0.27 5.66 34.78
C GLY A 905 1.25 5.44 34.93
N ALA A 906 2.10 6.25 34.30
CA ALA A 906 3.55 6.20 34.46
C ALA A 906 4.00 6.52 35.90
N ASP A 907 5.08 5.88 36.34
CA ASP A 907 5.68 5.99 37.68
C ASP A 907 6.56 7.24 37.85
N GLY A 908 6.70 8.06 36.80
CA GLY A 908 7.50 9.27 36.78
C GLY A 908 7.95 9.64 35.38
N VAL A 909 8.85 10.61 35.27
CA VAL A 909 9.50 11.02 34.02
C VAL A 909 10.97 10.64 34.10
N GLY A 910 11.42 9.75 33.21
CA GLY A 910 12.78 9.24 33.23
C GLY A 910 13.75 10.05 32.38
N LEU A 911 13.22 10.93 31.51
CA LEU A 911 14.00 11.88 30.73
C LEU A 911 13.15 13.09 30.36
N VAL A 912 13.60 14.27 30.81
CA VAL A 912 13.20 15.58 30.29
C VAL A 912 14.41 16.21 29.63
N ARG A 913 14.27 16.50 28.34
CA ARG A 913 15.25 17.24 27.54
C ARG A 913 15.02 18.75 27.66
N THR A 914 16.03 19.51 28.07
CA THR A 914 15.93 20.99 28.17
C THR A 914 15.98 21.67 26.81
N GLU A 915 16.40 20.97 25.76
CA GLU A 915 16.68 21.51 24.43
C GLU A 915 15.44 22.14 23.78
N ILE A 916 14.25 21.55 23.96
CA ILE A 916 13.00 22.15 23.46
C ILE A 916 12.69 23.45 24.21
N MET A 917 12.99 23.53 25.51
CA MET A 917 12.79 24.75 26.30
C MET A 917 13.73 25.85 25.81
N VAL A 918 15.01 25.52 25.59
CA VAL A 918 16.01 26.43 25.05
C VAL A 918 15.62 26.91 23.64
N ALA A 919 15.20 25.98 22.76
CA ALA A 919 14.79 26.31 21.40
C ALA A 919 13.53 27.20 21.36
N ASN A 920 12.56 26.96 22.24
CA ASN A 920 11.37 27.81 22.37
C ASN A 920 11.70 29.23 22.87
N GLY A 921 12.76 29.37 23.68
CA GLY A 921 13.28 30.68 24.08
C GLY A 921 13.89 31.46 22.92
N GLY A 922 14.32 30.78 21.85
CA GLY A 922 14.80 31.40 20.60
C GLY A 922 16.19 32.05 20.67
N ILE A 923 16.76 32.18 21.87
CA ILE A 923 18.05 32.83 22.11
C ILE A 923 19.04 31.81 22.67
N HIS A 924 20.28 31.88 22.18
CA HIS A 924 21.37 31.05 22.64
C HIS A 924 21.69 31.26 24.14
N PRO A 925 21.89 30.22 24.98
CA PRO A 925 22.17 30.37 26.41
C PRO A 925 23.37 31.29 26.72
N ALA A 926 24.48 31.14 25.98
CA ALA A 926 25.63 32.04 26.13
C ALA A 926 25.32 33.49 25.72
N GLU A 927 24.32 33.73 24.86
CA GLU A 927 23.92 35.09 24.48
C GLU A 927 23.11 35.77 25.60
N TYR A 928 22.21 35.04 26.28
CA TYR A 928 21.58 35.54 27.52
C TYR A 928 22.63 36.01 28.52
N ILE A 929 23.68 35.21 28.73
CA ILE A 929 24.76 35.51 29.67
C ILE A 929 25.59 36.72 29.22
N ARG A 930 25.92 36.82 27.92
CA ARG A 930 26.65 37.98 27.37
C ARG A 930 25.87 39.28 27.52
N GLN A 931 24.54 39.21 27.45
CA GLN A 931 23.64 40.35 27.60
C GLN A 931 23.31 40.67 29.07
N GLY A 932 23.82 39.91 30.05
CA GLY A 932 23.48 40.09 31.47
C GLY A 932 22.02 39.72 31.80
N ARG A 933 21.42 38.83 31.00
CA ARG A 933 20.03 38.35 31.10
C ARG A 933 19.97 36.93 31.64
N GLU A 934 20.88 36.55 32.54
CA GLU A 934 20.94 35.19 33.10
C GLU A 934 19.63 34.79 33.80
N GLU A 935 18.99 35.74 34.50
CA GLU A 935 17.72 35.51 35.21
C GLU A 935 16.58 35.11 34.28
N GLU A 936 16.56 35.63 33.04
CA GLU A 936 15.55 35.26 32.06
C GLU A 936 15.72 33.82 31.57
N TYR A 937 16.97 33.39 31.38
CA TYR A 937 17.26 32.00 31.02
C TYR A 937 16.93 31.04 32.17
N VAL A 938 17.24 31.43 33.41
CA VAL A 938 16.84 30.68 34.61
C VAL A 938 15.31 30.58 34.71
N ALA A 939 14.59 31.68 34.49
CA ALA A 939 13.12 31.71 34.54
C ALA A 939 12.49 30.82 33.46
N LEU A 940 13.02 30.82 32.24
CA LEU A 940 12.58 29.97 31.13
C LEU A 940 12.64 28.48 31.50
N LEU A 941 13.80 28.02 32.01
CA LEU A 941 13.98 26.63 32.42
C LEU A 941 13.11 26.28 33.63
N LYS A 942 13.03 27.20 34.60
CA LYS A 942 12.20 27.05 35.80
C LYS A 942 10.73 26.85 35.45
N GLU A 943 10.19 27.64 34.52
CA GLU A 943 8.80 27.51 34.08
C GLU A 943 8.54 26.14 33.43
N GLY A 944 9.37 25.76 32.45
CA GLY A 944 9.23 24.50 31.72
C GLY A 944 9.37 23.27 32.61
N ILE A 945 10.45 23.21 33.39
CA ILE A 945 10.72 22.11 34.34
C ILE A 945 9.64 22.08 35.43
N GLY A 946 9.28 23.24 35.98
CA GLY A 946 8.29 23.34 37.05
C GLY A 946 6.91 22.84 36.63
N LYS A 947 6.50 23.10 35.39
CA LYS A 947 5.23 22.59 34.85
C LYS A 947 5.21 21.06 34.79
N ILE A 948 6.29 20.44 34.31
CA ILE A 948 6.41 18.98 34.25
C ILE A 948 6.43 18.38 35.67
N ALA A 949 7.27 18.93 36.55
CA ALA A 949 7.44 18.42 37.90
C ALA A 949 6.15 18.50 38.75
N LYS A 950 5.34 19.56 38.55
CA LYS A 950 4.03 19.71 39.21
C LYS A 950 3.01 18.68 38.73
N ALA A 951 2.97 18.36 37.43
CA ALA A 951 2.05 17.35 36.91
C ALA A 951 2.36 15.94 37.45
N PHE A 952 3.64 15.64 37.69
CA PHE A 952 4.11 14.37 38.26
C PHE A 952 4.33 14.45 39.78
N LYS A 953 3.50 15.21 40.51
CA LYS A 953 3.67 15.41 41.96
C LYS A 953 3.80 14.07 42.71
N GLY A 954 4.89 13.93 43.47
CA GLY A 954 5.20 12.71 44.24
C GLY A 954 5.85 11.59 43.44
N LYS A 955 6.09 11.79 42.14
CA LYS A 955 6.78 10.86 41.25
C LYS A 955 8.08 11.51 40.72
N PRO A 956 9.19 10.76 40.58
CA PRO A 956 10.47 11.32 40.16
C PRO A 956 10.43 11.87 38.74
N VAL A 957 11.11 13.00 38.53
CA VAL A 957 11.28 13.67 37.23
C VAL A 957 12.76 13.95 37.01
N TRP A 958 13.37 13.22 36.07
CA TRP A 958 14.78 13.34 35.74
C TRP A 958 15.00 14.36 34.61
N ILE A 959 15.72 15.43 34.93
CA ILE A 959 16.08 16.49 33.99
C ILE A 959 17.50 16.24 33.49
N ARG A 960 17.66 16.12 32.17
CA ARG A 960 18.96 16.10 31.55
C ARG A 960 19.42 17.54 31.28
N CYS A 961 20.62 17.89 31.72
CA CYS A 961 21.26 19.14 31.33
C CYS A 961 21.38 19.24 29.81
N THR A 962 21.46 20.46 29.27
CA THR A 962 21.43 20.64 27.81
C THR A 962 22.56 19.88 27.12
N ASP A 963 22.19 19.15 26.07
CA ASP A 963 23.06 18.35 25.22
C ASP A 963 22.93 18.80 23.75
N MET A 964 22.48 20.05 23.52
CA MET A 964 22.40 20.61 22.17
C MET A 964 23.79 20.67 21.54
N ARG A 965 23.85 20.30 20.26
CA ARG A 965 25.06 20.36 19.45
C ARG A 965 25.27 21.74 18.84
N SER A 966 26.49 22.02 18.40
CA SER A 966 26.89 23.30 17.81
C SER A 966 26.06 23.66 16.56
N ASP A 967 25.65 22.68 15.76
CA ASP A 967 24.77 22.86 14.61
C ASP A 967 23.32 23.22 15.00
N GLU A 968 22.85 22.72 16.12
CA GLU A 968 21.51 23.03 16.64
C GLU A 968 21.46 24.44 17.22
N TYR A 969 22.50 24.83 17.97
CA TYR A 969 22.63 26.17 18.55
C TYR A 969 22.74 27.29 17.52
N ARG A 970 23.31 27.03 16.33
CA ARG A 970 23.38 28.02 15.24
C ARG A 970 22.05 28.56 14.79
N ASN A 971 20.98 27.81 14.98
CA ASN A 971 19.64 28.23 14.56
C ASN A 971 18.99 29.20 15.56
N LEU A 972 19.64 29.50 16.69
CA LEU A 972 19.17 30.44 17.70
C LEU A 972 19.83 31.81 17.54
N GLU A 973 19.15 32.84 18.04
CA GLU A 973 19.71 34.19 18.11
C GLU A 973 21.00 34.20 18.95
N GLY A 974 22.10 34.71 18.39
CA GLY A 974 23.43 34.67 19.00
C GLY A 974 24.24 33.39 18.74
N GLY A 975 23.68 32.44 17.98
CA GLY A 975 24.32 31.18 17.57
C GLY A 975 25.37 31.30 16.46
N ASP A 976 25.52 32.46 15.82
CA ASP A 976 26.51 32.68 14.73
C ASP A 976 27.96 32.44 15.16
N LYS A 977 28.22 32.50 16.47
CA LYS A 977 29.54 32.33 17.09
C LYS A 977 29.90 30.84 17.29
N GLU A 978 28.98 29.92 17.00
CA GLU A 978 29.21 28.48 17.17
C GLU A 978 30.21 27.91 16.15
N PRO A 979 31.20 27.11 16.58
CA PRO A 979 32.28 26.60 15.71
C PRO A 979 31.76 25.56 14.71
N LYS A 980 32.18 25.66 13.44
CA LYS A 980 31.78 24.72 12.37
C LYS A 980 32.54 23.40 12.54
N GLU A 981 31.87 22.43 13.14
CA GLU A 981 32.40 21.08 13.33
C GLU A 981 32.08 20.20 12.13
N SER A 982 33.02 19.32 11.76
CA SER A 982 32.82 18.31 10.72
C SER A 982 31.80 17.26 11.13
N ASP A 983 31.84 16.85 12.40
CA ASP A 983 30.97 15.83 12.96
C ASP A 983 30.40 16.30 14.31
N PRO A 984 29.32 17.10 14.31
CA PRO A 984 28.73 17.64 15.53
C PRO A 984 28.31 16.57 16.55
N MET A 985 27.98 15.35 16.09
CA MET A 985 27.55 14.21 16.92
C MET A 985 28.60 13.74 17.94
N ILE A 986 29.88 13.89 17.63
CA ILE A 986 30.98 13.52 18.55
C ILE A 986 31.76 14.75 19.02
N GLY A 987 31.19 15.94 18.74
CA GLY A 987 31.83 17.24 18.87
C GLY A 987 31.70 17.88 20.24
N TRP A 988 31.59 19.20 20.23
CA TRP A 988 31.60 20.07 21.41
C TRP A 988 30.17 20.32 21.95
N HIS A 989 29.63 19.33 22.65
CA HIS A 989 28.33 19.38 23.32
C HIS A 989 28.33 18.63 24.67
N GLY A 990 27.17 18.55 25.33
CA GLY A 990 26.98 17.89 26.62
C GLY A 990 27.89 18.44 27.70
N ILE A 991 28.38 17.58 28.59
CA ILE A 991 29.25 18.02 29.70
C ILE A 991 30.53 18.73 29.24
N ARG A 992 31.06 18.39 28.06
CA ARG A 992 32.29 19.01 27.53
C ARG A 992 32.10 20.51 27.33
N ARG A 993 31.01 20.87 26.66
CA ARG A 993 30.61 22.26 26.46
C ARG A 993 30.25 22.94 27.78
N LEU A 994 29.49 22.25 28.63
CA LEU A 994 29.02 22.81 29.91
C LEU A 994 30.17 23.11 30.89
N LEU A 995 31.30 22.41 30.79
CA LEU A 995 32.49 22.68 31.61
C LEU A 995 33.37 23.79 31.04
N ASP A 996 33.35 24.02 29.73
CA ASP A 996 33.98 25.19 29.12
C ASP A 996 33.15 26.46 29.41
N ASP A 997 31.83 26.37 29.21
CA ASP A 997 30.86 27.44 29.50
C ASP A 997 30.11 27.19 30.82
N LYS A 998 30.86 27.15 31.93
CA LYS A 998 30.34 26.85 33.29
C LYS A 998 29.15 27.70 33.72
N LYS A 999 29.02 28.90 33.18
CA LYS A 999 27.89 29.79 33.50
C LYS A 999 26.56 29.23 33.00
N ILE A 1000 26.52 28.55 31.85
CA ILE A 1000 25.30 27.91 31.34
C ILE A 1000 24.85 26.83 32.33
N LEU A 1001 25.76 25.94 32.71
CA LEU A 1001 25.48 24.87 33.68
C LEU A 1001 25.05 25.45 35.05
N ARG A 1002 25.68 26.53 35.49
CA ARG A 1002 25.31 27.25 36.71
C ARG A 1002 23.86 27.77 36.63
N CYS A 1003 23.43 28.32 35.51
CA CYS A 1003 22.04 28.75 35.30
C CYS A 1003 21.05 27.58 35.32
N GLU A 1004 21.37 26.46 34.68
CA GLU A 1004 20.51 25.26 34.73
C GLU A 1004 20.32 24.76 36.18
N PHE A 1005 21.40 24.65 36.94
CA PHE A 1005 21.32 24.28 38.35
C PHE A 1005 20.62 25.33 39.21
N GLN A 1006 20.75 26.61 38.89
CA GLN A 1006 20.02 27.67 39.58
C GLN A 1006 18.51 27.55 39.38
N ALA A 1007 18.03 27.27 38.16
CA ALA A 1007 16.61 27.05 37.89
C ALA A 1007 16.06 25.88 38.71
N ILE A 1008 16.83 24.79 38.80
CA ILE A 1008 16.48 23.59 39.57
C ILE A 1008 16.48 23.89 41.07
N ARG A 1009 17.47 24.62 41.57
CA ARG A 1009 17.55 25.07 42.97
C ARG A 1009 16.35 25.92 43.35
N GLU A 1010 15.92 26.84 42.50
CA GLU A 1010 14.74 27.68 42.76
C GLU A 1010 13.47 26.85 42.87
N LEU A 1011 13.24 25.90 41.97
CA LEU A 1011 12.12 24.96 42.06
C LEU A 1011 12.18 24.11 43.34
N HIS A 1012 13.39 23.68 43.71
CA HIS A 1012 13.62 22.90 44.92
C HIS A 1012 13.25 23.70 46.19
N TYR A 1013 13.63 24.98 46.28
CA TYR A 1013 13.25 25.84 47.40
C TYR A 1013 11.77 26.25 47.40
N GLU A 1014 11.12 26.26 46.23
CA GLU A 1014 9.66 26.43 46.10
C GLU A 1014 8.85 25.18 46.51
N GLY A 1015 9.52 24.11 46.95
CA GLY A 1015 8.89 22.89 47.46
C GLY A 1015 8.69 21.78 46.42
N ILE A 1016 9.22 21.94 45.21
CA ILE A 1016 9.21 20.89 44.17
C ILE A 1016 10.42 19.98 44.41
N LYS A 1017 10.21 18.92 45.20
CA LYS A 1017 11.27 18.02 45.66
C LYS A 1017 11.46 16.75 44.83
N ASN A 1018 10.64 16.53 43.80
CA ASN A 1018 10.66 15.32 42.98
C ASN A 1018 11.55 15.41 41.73
N ILE A 1019 12.40 16.43 41.64
CA ILE A 1019 13.32 16.64 40.52
C ILE A 1019 14.67 15.97 40.85
N GLY A 1020 15.26 15.30 39.87
CA GLY A 1020 16.68 14.95 39.87
C GLY A 1020 17.35 15.37 38.58
N VAL A 1021 18.67 15.41 38.60
CA VAL A 1021 19.49 15.98 37.52
C VAL A 1021 20.41 14.94 36.93
N MET A 1022 20.58 14.96 35.62
CA MET A 1022 21.42 14.03 34.89
C MET A 1022 22.38 14.76 33.95
N ILE A 1023 23.66 14.40 34.02
CA ILE A 1023 24.71 14.97 33.19
C ILE A 1023 24.93 14.13 31.92
N PRO A 1024 24.83 14.71 30.72
CA PRO A 1024 25.06 14.01 29.45
C PRO A 1024 26.53 13.94 29.04
N PHE A 1025 26.84 12.98 28.17
CA PHE A 1025 28.05 12.82 27.36
C PHE A 1025 29.36 12.70 28.15
N VAL A 1026 29.28 12.11 29.35
CA VAL A 1026 30.43 11.89 30.24
C VAL A 1026 31.38 10.86 29.64
N ILE A 1027 32.68 11.11 29.76
CA ILE A 1027 33.75 10.16 29.40
C ILE A 1027 34.78 9.98 30.53
N ARG A 1028 34.80 10.87 31.54
CA ARG A 1028 35.74 10.86 32.67
C ARG A 1028 35.06 11.20 33.98
N VAL A 1029 35.56 10.64 35.08
CA VAL A 1029 35.01 10.85 36.43
C VAL A 1029 35.26 12.29 36.92
N GLU A 1030 36.35 12.92 36.47
CA GLU A 1030 36.67 14.31 36.75
C GLU A 1030 35.58 15.27 36.27
N GLU A 1031 34.90 14.95 35.17
CA GLU A 1031 33.79 15.76 34.62
C GLU A 1031 32.59 15.75 35.58
N VAL A 1032 32.33 14.59 36.20
CA VAL A 1032 31.29 14.43 37.24
C VAL A 1032 31.64 15.21 38.50
N LYS A 1033 32.90 15.15 38.96
CA LYS A 1033 33.40 15.94 40.10
C LYS A 1033 33.21 17.45 39.87
N GLN A 1034 33.56 17.92 38.68
CA GLN A 1034 33.44 19.34 38.32
C GLN A 1034 31.98 19.79 38.22
N ALA A 1035 31.10 18.96 37.64
CA ALA A 1035 29.66 19.25 37.61
C ALA A 1035 29.06 19.38 39.02
N LYS A 1036 29.41 18.47 39.93
CA LYS A 1036 29.00 18.53 41.34
C LYS A 1036 29.48 19.79 42.03
N GLU A 1037 30.74 20.20 41.80
CA GLU A 1037 31.28 21.42 42.39
C GLU A 1037 30.52 22.67 41.90
N ILE A 1038 30.17 22.71 40.61
CA ILE A 1038 29.32 23.79 40.07
C ILE A 1038 27.93 23.77 40.73
N MET A 1039 27.34 22.59 40.99
CA MET A 1039 26.07 22.47 41.69
C MET A 1039 26.17 22.96 43.16
N ARG A 1040 27.23 22.60 43.88
CA ARG A 1040 27.51 23.14 45.23
C ARG A 1040 27.68 24.65 45.21
N SER A 1041 28.31 25.20 44.18
CA SER A 1041 28.51 26.64 44.03
C SER A 1041 27.22 27.45 43.84
N VAL A 1042 26.10 26.79 43.49
CA VAL A 1042 24.77 27.42 43.51
C VAL A 1042 24.01 27.16 44.83
N GLY A 1043 24.56 26.38 45.76
CA GLY A 1043 23.94 26.07 47.04
C GLY A 1043 22.94 24.91 46.97
N LEU A 1044 23.18 23.95 46.08
CA LEU A 1044 22.42 22.70 45.98
C LEU A 1044 23.40 21.54 46.15
N GLU A 1045 23.23 20.73 47.21
CA GLU A 1045 24.16 19.63 47.49
C GLU A 1045 23.75 18.38 46.67
N PRO A 1046 24.61 17.87 45.77
CA PRO A 1046 24.29 16.70 44.96
C PRO A 1046 24.16 15.45 45.83
N CYS A 1047 23.25 14.55 45.45
CA CYS A 1047 22.89 13.29 46.14
C CYS A 1047 22.25 13.44 47.54
N SER A 1048 22.50 14.53 48.26
CA SER A 1048 21.90 14.78 49.58
C SER A 1048 20.66 15.67 49.52
N ALA A 1049 20.74 16.79 48.79
CA ALA A 1049 19.60 17.70 48.62
C ALA A 1049 18.79 17.36 47.37
N ILE A 1050 19.44 16.86 46.33
CA ILE A 1050 18.80 16.51 45.06
C ILE A 1050 19.44 15.25 44.48
N ASP A 1051 18.64 14.41 43.81
CA ASP A 1051 19.19 13.27 43.08
C ASP A 1051 20.07 13.75 41.94
N PHE A 1052 21.30 13.23 41.91
CA PHE A 1052 22.30 13.57 40.91
C PHE A 1052 22.78 12.30 40.20
N GLY A 1053 22.59 12.24 38.89
CA GLY A 1053 22.92 11.09 38.07
C GLY A 1053 23.73 11.43 36.84
N VAL A 1054 24.13 10.38 36.12
CA VAL A 1054 24.92 10.48 34.90
C VAL A 1054 24.25 9.65 33.80
N MET A 1055 24.27 10.19 32.59
CA MET A 1055 23.86 9.47 31.39
C MET A 1055 25.01 8.59 30.90
N ILE A 1056 24.78 7.29 30.82
CA ILE A 1056 25.73 6.30 30.31
C ILE A 1056 25.44 6.12 28.83
N GLU A 1057 26.13 6.92 28.03
CA GLU A 1057 25.89 7.01 26.58
C GLU A 1057 27.18 7.03 25.75
N THR A 1058 28.33 6.87 26.40
CA THR A 1058 29.63 6.70 25.74
C THR A 1058 30.26 5.37 26.19
N PRO A 1059 30.99 4.68 25.31
CA PRO A 1059 31.73 3.48 25.70
C PRO A 1059 32.68 3.76 26.87
N ALA A 1060 33.32 4.94 26.88
CA ALA A 1060 34.21 5.35 27.97
C ALA A 1060 33.50 5.35 29.32
N ALA A 1061 32.28 5.91 29.41
CA ALA A 1061 31.47 5.90 30.64
C ALA A 1061 31.14 4.47 31.11
N CYS A 1062 30.88 3.53 30.18
CA CYS A 1062 30.68 2.12 30.53
C CYS A 1062 31.92 1.51 31.21
N TRP A 1063 33.11 1.81 30.66
CA TRP A 1063 34.37 1.27 31.19
C TRP A 1063 34.82 1.89 32.50
N VAL A 1064 34.52 3.18 32.75
CA VAL A 1064 34.86 3.87 34.00
C VAL A 1064 33.69 3.93 35.00
N ILE A 1065 32.64 3.14 34.79
CA ILE A 1065 31.43 3.14 35.62
C ILE A 1065 31.71 2.93 37.10
N GLU A 1066 32.69 2.08 37.44
CA GLU A 1066 33.06 1.80 38.83
C GLU A 1066 33.53 3.07 39.55
N ASP A 1067 34.35 3.88 38.87
CA ASP A 1067 34.86 5.13 39.43
C ASP A 1067 33.76 6.20 39.50
N ILE A 1068 32.81 6.20 38.54
CA ILE A 1068 31.61 7.05 38.60
C ILE A 1068 30.75 6.69 39.82
N CYS A 1069 30.56 5.39 40.09
CA CYS A 1069 29.84 4.92 41.26
C CYS A 1069 30.56 5.29 42.57
N LYS A 1070 31.89 5.12 42.65
CA LYS A 1070 32.70 5.53 43.82
C LYS A 1070 32.68 7.03 44.09
N GLU A 1071 32.62 7.84 43.02
CA GLU A 1071 32.45 9.28 43.14
C GLU A 1071 31.11 9.65 43.77
N GLY A 1072 30.12 8.76 43.72
CA GLY A 1072 28.83 8.87 44.42
C GLY A 1072 27.75 9.51 43.56
N VAL A 1073 26.93 8.71 42.89
CA VAL A 1073 25.79 9.18 42.08
C VAL A 1073 24.51 8.51 42.58
N SER A 1074 23.38 9.23 42.53
CA SER A 1074 22.08 8.72 42.96
C SER A 1074 21.48 7.72 41.99
N PHE A 1075 21.81 7.83 40.70
CA PHE A 1075 21.34 6.93 39.65
C PHE A 1075 22.22 7.05 38.39
N VAL A 1076 22.10 6.07 37.50
CA VAL A 1076 22.59 6.17 36.13
C VAL A 1076 21.47 5.87 35.13
N SER A 1077 21.56 6.47 33.94
CA SER A 1077 20.60 6.19 32.87
C SER A 1077 21.28 5.94 31.54
N PHE A 1078 20.95 4.85 30.88
CA PHE A 1078 21.48 4.54 29.55
C PHE A 1078 20.86 5.43 28.49
N GLY A 1079 21.70 6.16 27.74
CA GLY A 1079 21.34 6.80 26.49
C GLY A 1079 21.72 5.89 25.33
N THR A 1080 20.87 4.91 25.01
CA THR A 1080 21.21 3.84 24.04
C THR A 1080 21.42 4.34 22.62
N ASN A 1081 20.84 5.48 22.26
CA ASN A 1081 21.06 6.10 20.95
C ASN A 1081 22.54 6.42 20.75
N ASP A 1082 23.12 7.23 21.62
CA ASP A 1082 24.52 7.65 21.50
C ASP A 1082 25.48 6.53 21.88
N LEU A 1083 25.11 5.68 22.85
CA LEU A 1083 25.89 4.48 23.17
C LEU A 1083 26.04 3.59 21.94
N THR A 1084 24.93 3.27 21.25
CA THR A 1084 24.96 2.42 20.06
C THR A 1084 25.76 3.06 18.92
N GLN A 1085 25.57 4.36 18.68
CA GLN A 1085 26.33 5.10 17.66
C GLN A 1085 27.83 5.03 17.93
N LEU A 1086 28.26 5.26 19.16
CA LEU A 1086 29.68 5.31 19.52
C LEU A 1086 30.31 3.90 19.63
N THR A 1087 29.60 2.94 20.21
CA THR A 1087 30.07 1.54 20.34
C THR A 1087 30.26 0.88 18.97
N LEU A 1088 29.38 1.19 18.01
CA LEU A 1088 29.44 0.62 16.67
C LEU A 1088 30.19 1.50 15.65
N GLY A 1089 30.51 2.75 16.01
CA GLY A 1089 31.14 3.70 15.10
C GLY A 1089 30.23 4.12 13.95
N ILE A 1090 28.95 4.37 14.24
CA ILE A 1090 27.91 4.66 13.24
C ILE A 1090 27.25 6.00 13.53
N ASP A 1091 27.12 6.83 12.50
CA ASP A 1091 26.17 7.95 12.50
C ASP A 1091 24.83 7.47 11.92
N ARG A 1092 23.77 7.49 12.74
CA ARG A 1092 22.44 7.03 12.31
C ARG A 1092 21.76 7.98 11.33
N ASN A 1093 22.20 9.24 11.24
CA ASN A 1093 21.71 10.19 10.25
C ASN A 1093 22.36 9.99 8.88
N ASN A 1094 23.47 9.25 8.83
CA ASN A 1094 24.12 8.89 7.59
C ASN A 1094 23.40 7.70 6.93
N ALA A 1095 22.56 7.99 5.95
CA ALA A 1095 21.72 7.02 5.24
C ALA A 1095 22.46 5.77 4.69
N LYS A 1096 23.79 5.83 4.50
CA LYS A 1096 24.60 4.68 4.03
C LYS A 1096 24.86 3.64 5.13
N ILE A 1097 25.03 4.10 6.38
CA ILE A 1097 25.41 3.26 7.53
C ILE A 1097 24.32 3.18 8.60
N ALA A 1098 23.28 4.02 8.54
CA ALA A 1098 22.13 4.01 9.46
C ALA A 1098 21.50 2.63 9.64
N LYS A 1099 21.42 1.81 8.58
CA LYS A 1099 20.93 0.42 8.62
C LYS A 1099 21.75 -0.53 9.52
N LEU A 1100 22.96 -0.14 9.91
CA LEU A 1100 23.84 -0.91 10.79
C LEU A 1100 23.61 -0.54 12.26
N PHE A 1101 22.84 0.52 12.54
CA PHE A 1101 22.46 0.94 13.88
C PHE A 1101 21.51 -0.13 14.46
N ASP A 1102 21.93 -0.75 15.55
CA ASP A 1102 21.13 -1.74 16.27
C ASP A 1102 21.42 -1.67 17.76
N GLU A 1103 20.44 -1.20 18.53
CA GLU A 1103 20.53 -1.09 19.98
C GLU A 1103 20.52 -2.47 20.68
N MET A 1104 20.10 -3.52 19.98
CA MET A 1104 20.16 -4.90 20.45
C MET A 1104 21.47 -5.59 20.06
N HIS A 1105 22.42 -4.87 19.48
CA HIS A 1105 23.71 -5.43 19.09
C HIS A 1105 24.44 -6.01 20.33
N PRO A 1106 25.06 -7.21 20.23
CA PRO A 1106 25.70 -7.84 21.38
C PRO A 1106 26.75 -6.99 22.10
N ALA A 1107 27.49 -6.14 21.37
CA ALA A 1107 28.44 -5.20 21.98
C ALA A 1107 27.74 -4.20 22.92
N VAL A 1108 26.61 -3.64 22.49
CA VAL A 1108 25.82 -2.66 23.27
C VAL A 1108 25.17 -3.36 24.47
N LEU A 1109 24.56 -4.52 24.25
CA LEU A 1109 23.97 -5.31 25.34
C LEU A 1109 25.01 -5.74 26.39
N ASN A 1110 26.22 -6.12 25.96
CA ASN A 1110 27.31 -6.46 26.87
C ASN A 1110 27.77 -5.26 27.70
N GLU A 1111 27.84 -4.07 27.11
CA GLU A 1111 28.15 -2.83 27.84
C GLU A 1111 27.05 -2.49 28.85
N ILE A 1112 25.78 -2.55 28.45
CA ILE A 1112 24.63 -2.34 29.35
C ILE A 1112 24.68 -3.34 30.52
N ALA A 1113 24.84 -4.64 30.23
CA ALA A 1113 24.92 -5.68 31.25
C ALA A 1113 26.10 -5.49 32.19
N GLN A 1114 27.28 -5.11 31.69
CA GLN A 1114 28.46 -4.84 32.50
C GLN A 1114 28.23 -3.65 33.43
N VAL A 1115 27.66 -2.55 32.93
CA VAL A 1115 27.34 -1.37 33.74
C VAL A 1115 26.33 -1.72 34.81
N MET A 1116 25.23 -2.38 34.47
CA MET A 1116 24.20 -2.78 35.44
C MET A 1116 24.76 -3.67 36.56
N ARG A 1117 25.66 -4.60 36.20
CA ARG A 1117 26.34 -5.47 37.17
C ARG A 1117 27.20 -4.67 38.14
N VAL A 1118 27.99 -3.70 37.65
CA VAL A 1118 28.83 -2.86 38.51
C VAL A 1118 27.96 -1.94 39.37
N CYS A 1119 26.98 -1.25 38.79
CA CYS A 1119 26.06 -0.38 39.53
C CYS A 1119 25.37 -1.11 40.69
N ARG A 1120 24.98 -2.37 40.50
CA ARG A 1120 24.39 -3.21 41.57
C ARG A 1120 25.36 -3.48 42.72
N GLN A 1121 26.67 -3.59 42.47
CA GLN A 1121 27.67 -3.78 43.53
C GLN A 1121 27.83 -2.54 44.41
N TYR A 1122 27.51 -1.36 43.87
CA TYR A 1122 27.60 -0.07 44.55
C TYR A 1122 26.24 0.50 44.98
N ASP A 1123 25.17 -0.30 44.87
CA ASP A 1123 23.78 0.11 45.18
C ASP A 1123 23.31 1.37 44.42
N VAL A 1124 23.78 1.53 43.18
CA VAL A 1124 23.38 2.61 42.29
C VAL A 1124 22.29 2.10 41.32
N PRO A 1125 21.07 2.66 41.32
CA PRO A 1125 20.01 2.23 40.42
C PRO A 1125 20.35 2.61 38.96
N ALA A 1126 20.33 1.61 38.08
CA ALA A 1126 20.50 1.79 36.65
C ALA A 1126 19.13 1.83 35.94
N SER A 1127 18.96 2.75 35.01
CA SER A 1127 17.74 2.94 34.23
C SER A 1127 18.05 3.09 32.75
N ILE A 1128 17.04 2.98 31.88
CA ILE A 1128 17.18 3.31 30.46
C ILE A 1128 16.32 4.51 30.10
N CYS A 1129 16.86 5.37 29.25
CA CYS A 1129 16.12 6.47 28.65
C CYS A 1129 16.37 6.52 27.13
N GLY A 1130 15.28 6.55 26.36
CA GLY A 1130 15.35 6.49 24.90
C GLY A 1130 14.28 5.56 24.33
N GLN A 1131 14.08 5.61 23.02
CA GLN A 1131 13.04 4.84 22.36
C GLN A 1131 13.26 3.32 22.47
N ALA A 1132 14.49 2.86 22.71
CA ALA A 1132 14.76 1.46 23.05
C ALA A 1132 13.95 0.95 24.25
N GLY A 1133 13.67 1.81 25.24
CA GLY A 1133 12.85 1.46 26.41
C GLY A 1133 11.38 1.17 26.06
N SER A 1134 10.93 1.60 24.88
CA SER A 1134 9.61 1.24 24.33
C SER A 1134 9.59 -0.08 23.58
N ARG A 1135 10.72 -0.80 23.45
CA ARG A 1135 10.77 -2.11 22.78
C ARG A 1135 10.63 -3.24 23.81
N PRO A 1136 9.64 -4.15 23.65
CA PRO A 1136 9.44 -5.27 24.58
C PRO A 1136 10.68 -6.15 24.80
N GLU A 1137 11.48 -6.40 23.76
CA GLU A 1137 12.69 -7.21 23.82
C GLU A 1137 13.82 -6.57 24.65
N MET A 1138 14.02 -5.26 24.50
CA MET A 1138 14.96 -4.49 25.34
C MET A 1138 14.45 -4.45 26.78
N ALA A 1139 13.16 -4.20 26.99
CA ALA A 1139 12.56 -4.20 28.32
C ALA A 1139 12.75 -5.55 29.03
N ALA A 1140 12.53 -6.65 28.33
CA ALA A 1140 12.80 -7.98 28.86
C ALA A 1140 14.28 -8.14 29.23
N PHE A 1141 15.21 -7.85 28.31
CA PHE A 1141 16.65 -7.91 28.58
C PHE A 1141 17.04 -7.13 29.84
N LEU A 1142 16.53 -5.91 30.00
CA LEU A 1142 16.83 -5.04 31.13
C LEU A 1142 16.26 -5.58 32.45
N VAL A 1143 15.04 -6.15 32.45
CA VAL A 1143 14.46 -6.79 33.64
C VAL A 1143 15.31 -7.98 34.09
N HIS A 1144 15.74 -8.84 33.16
CA HIS A 1144 16.64 -9.96 33.46
C HIS A 1144 17.99 -9.51 34.06
N HIS A 1145 18.43 -8.29 33.75
CA HIS A 1145 19.65 -7.69 34.32
C HIS A 1145 19.38 -6.76 35.51
N GLY A 1146 18.15 -6.72 36.03
CA GLY A 1146 17.78 -6.00 37.25
C GLY A 1146 17.79 -4.48 37.11
N VAL A 1147 17.16 -3.96 36.05
CA VAL A 1147 16.98 -2.51 35.85
C VAL A 1147 16.04 -1.91 36.90
N ALA A 1148 16.32 -0.70 37.35
CA ALA A 1148 15.49 0.00 38.34
C ALA A 1148 14.27 0.68 37.70
N SER A 1149 14.45 1.29 36.52
CA SER A 1149 13.34 1.88 35.77
C SER A 1149 13.56 1.91 34.27
N ILE A 1150 12.48 1.79 33.50
CA ILE A 1150 12.46 1.87 32.04
C ILE A 1150 11.64 3.09 31.63
N SER A 1151 12.20 3.94 30.77
CA SER A 1151 11.51 5.11 30.25
C SER A 1151 11.00 4.83 28.84
N SER A 1152 9.69 4.88 28.63
CA SER A 1152 9.03 4.63 27.35
C SER A 1152 8.33 5.89 26.81
N ASN A 1153 7.90 5.84 25.54
CA ASN A 1153 6.88 6.76 25.04
C ASN A 1153 5.57 6.57 25.82
N VAL A 1154 4.75 7.64 25.86
CA VAL A 1154 3.51 7.70 26.65
C VAL A 1154 2.48 6.64 26.23
N ASP A 1155 2.42 6.31 24.94
CA ASP A 1155 1.54 5.30 24.36
C ASP A 1155 1.99 3.86 24.63
N ALA A 1156 3.27 3.65 24.95
CA ALA A 1156 3.85 2.33 25.22
C ALA A 1156 3.87 1.94 26.71
N VAL A 1157 3.44 2.82 27.62
CA VAL A 1157 3.54 2.61 29.09
C VAL A 1157 2.85 1.31 29.54
N ASP A 1158 1.60 1.10 29.09
CA ASP A 1158 0.81 -0.08 29.48
C ASP A 1158 1.41 -1.38 28.93
N GLU A 1159 1.85 -1.37 27.67
CA GLU A 1159 2.49 -2.52 27.02
C GLU A 1159 3.77 -2.91 27.76
N ILE A 1160 4.66 -1.95 28.00
CA ILE A 1160 5.93 -2.18 28.68
C ILE A 1160 5.69 -2.64 30.12
N ARG A 1161 4.71 -2.09 30.83
CA ARG A 1161 4.38 -2.54 32.19
C ARG A 1161 3.94 -4.00 32.23
N ARG A 1162 3.13 -4.45 31.27
CA ARG A 1162 2.73 -5.87 31.17
C ARG A 1162 3.91 -6.78 30.82
N VAL A 1163 4.79 -6.34 29.91
CA VAL A 1163 6.02 -7.09 29.57
C VAL A 1163 6.90 -7.23 30.80
N VAL A 1164 7.15 -6.13 31.51
CA VAL A 1164 7.97 -6.11 32.73
C VAL A 1164 7.37 -7.02 33.79
N SER A 1165 6.07 -6.92 34.08
CA SER A 1165 5.39 -7.80 35.04
C SER A 1165 5.58 -9.27 34.70
N ARG A 1166 5.39 -9.66 33.44
CA ARG A 1166 5.59 -11.04 32.98
C ARG A 1166 7.04 -11.51 33.11
N GLU A 1167 8.01 -10.64 32.84
CA GLU A 1167 9.42 -11.01 32.95
C GLU A 1167 9.88 -11.06 34.42
N GLU A 1168 9.36 -10.18 35.28
CA GLU A 1168 9.60 -10.24 36.73
C GLU A 1168 9.09 -11.55 37.33
N GLU A 1169 7.88 -12.00 36.95
CA GLU A 1169 7.35 -13.32 37.36
C GLU A 1169 8.24 -14.50 36.94
N LYS A 1170 8.97 -14.36 35.83
CA LYS A 1170 9.90 -15.40 35.35
C LYS A 1170 11.24 -15.37 36.08
N VAL A 1171 11.67 -14.20 36.58
CA VAL A 1171 12.90 -14.04 37.35
C VAL A 1171 12.68 -14.43 38.82
N GLU A 1172 11.45 -14.30 39.33
CA GLU A 1172 11.06 -14.71 40.68
C GLU A 1172 10.79 -16.22 40.82
N LYS A 1173 10.49 -16.92 39.72
CA LYS A 1173 10.37 -18.38 39.64
C LYS A 1173 11.71 -19.01 39.33
#